data_AF-A0A354PD11-F1
#
_entry.id   AF-A0A354PD11-F1
#
_cell.length_a   1.000
_cell.length_b   1.000
_cell.length_c   1.000
_cell.angle_alpha   90.00
_cell.angle_beta   90.00
_cell.angle_gamma   90.00
#
_symmetry.space_group_name_H-M   'P 1'
#
loop_
_entity.id
_entity.type
_entity.pdbx_description
1 polymer ?
#
loop_
_entity_poly.entity_id
_entity_poly.type
_entity_poly.pdbx_seq_one_letter_code
_entity_poly.pdbx_strand_id
1 'polypeptide(L)'
;MQSTSLRRLVFAFCVSFAALSPFATRHTRAQTDDTAAKPKVVDPFAIDNLVAWCIVPFDDRDRTPTERAEMLVRLGLKRYAYDYRAHHIPTFDDEMKAIKKHGIELTAWWFPTSMTDEARLILDVLKRHDIKTQLWVTGGGAPTNTPQEQAERVRAEAARIATIADAAAEIGCRVSLYNHGGWFGEPENQIEVIKALNRPNVGIVYNMHHGHDHLDRFPELLKAMMPYLDCLNLNGMVKAGDKTGKKILPIGDGDLETDLIKTIIASGYQGPIGILNHTQENAETRLRKNLDGLNECLKTIASTIDTSQYSAEVIDQILAQAKQHGDATRGVSVFASANFACINCHRIGRHGGNVGPELGGLATKRKPAEIVEAIYWPQRTVPVEYKAVAVLRTDGQVIRGYEVSRSQTALVIRDPATETIHEILSDDIEDDQVVGSLMPDGLTAAMSPQQRADLIALMLSLGRDDVMPSEKLDAAIARARAHLSGPATFPLNREPINIADWPNWQAHINRDRIYDFYAKQAAYFRGQSYIPPLLAQAPSLDGDAYGHWGNQDDKTWADNRRNLSDTGSLQAGVVRGAGKTIPRGVCVHLGGDNAWSVCLNPESFQYELAWTGGFIKFSEVRSGLINGVMIDGNPQPNEVTSRENNFIPNDTTQYRGFFRHGDQVAFFYKHDGEDLLDVPTIVDEKFSRQIAPLQSHPLKSIAQGGPANWKETIQTNFTLSQTDSAYEIDHIELPKQNPWKSVLYLGGIAFDSSGNLYVCSVQGDVWRASGFQYPSTTATWKRFASGLHDALGMVIDADGIFVLGRDQITRLHDLNDDGEADFYECFSSAMKTSPSGHDYICGLERDTQGNFYTASGNEGLLQISADGKSARVLATGFRNPDGLGLLPDGRITVPSSEGNWTPSSMISLVDPTADKPPFFGYPGPRDGKAPDLPMVYLPRQLDNSSGGQVFVESKDWGPLSNQLLHLSYGSASHFLVLQDSVDGQSQGAIVPLKGDFLSGVHRGRFNAHDGQLYVAGAAGWGNYAINDGCLHRVRYTAKPLQIPTRFHVHQNGIRIEFALPLDPAVATDAKQCFAQVWNYRYGPGYGSPEFSTT
;
A
#
# COMPACT_ATOMS: atom_id res chain seq x y z
N MET A 1 -20.96 2.69 57.27
CA MET A 1 -19.98 2.03 58.16
C MET A 1 -19.64 0.69 57.53
N GLN A 2 -18.39 0.42 57.11
CA GLN A 2 -17.21 0.07 57.94
C GLN A 2 -17.36 -1.32 58.61
N SER A 3 -16.37 -2.24 58.55
CA SER A 3 -15.07 -2.19 57.86
C SER A 3 -14.37 -3.56 57.72
N THR A 4 -13.24 -3.54 56.99
CA THR A 4 -11.99 -4.32 57.13
C THR A 4 -11.60 -4.78 58.56
N SER A 5 -10.68 -5.75 58.81
CA SER A 5 -10.01 -6.83 58.02
C SER A 5 -8.95 -7.61 58.87
N LEU A 6 -8.29 -8.63 58.27
CA LEU A 6 -6.87 -9.05 58.46
C LEU A 6 -6.34 -9.84 59.72
N ARG A 7 -5.35 -10.73 59.45
CA ARG A 7 -4.16 -11.14 60.29
C ARG A 7 -4.34 -12.11 61.49
N ARG A 8 -3.33 -12.90 61.97
CA ARG A 8 -2.09 -13.59 61.41
C ARG A 8 -1.38 -14.44 62.53
N LEU A 9 -0.32 -15.22 62.18
CA LEU A 9 0.71 -15.91 63.04
C LEU A 9 0.31 -17.21 63.81
N VAL A 10 1.20 -18.09 64.36
CA VAL A 10 2.43 -18.86 63.91
C VAL A 10 3.15 -19.57 65.11
N PHE A 11 4.09 -20.52 64.86
CA PHE A 11 5.05 -21.28 65.76
C PHE A 11 4.60 -22.69 66.30
N ALA A 12 5.47 -23.67 66.70
CA ALA A 12 6.79 -24.21 66.22
C ALA A 12 7.34 -25.39 67.12
N PHE A 13 8.51 -25.99 66.77
CA PHE A 13 9.38 -26.99 67.50
C PHE A 13 8.92 -28.48 67.57
N CYS A 14 9.71 -29.59 67.79
CA CYS A 14 11.16 -30.00 67.75
C CYS A 14 11.59 -30.85 69.01
N VAL A 15 12.53 -31.84 69.05
CA VAL A 15 13.39 -32.56 68.04
C VAL A 15 14.04 -33.87 68.64
N SER A 16 14.49 -34.83 67.79
CA SER A 16 15.48 -35.94 68.04
C SER A 16 15.12 -37.09 69.04
N PHE A 17 15.87 -38.22 69.23
CA PHE A 17 17.23 -38.69 68.83
C PHE A 17 17.37 -40.25 68.88
N ALA A 18 18.18 -40.89 67.99
CA ALA A 18 18.85 -42.25 68.09
C ALA A 18 17.99 -43.53 68.35
N ALA A 19 18.32 -44.79 67.98
CA ALA A 19 19.28 -45.52 67.09
C ALA A 19 18.72 -46.99 66.93
N LEU A 20 19.31 -48.07 66.35
CA LEU A 20 20.61 -48.45 65.73
C LEU A 20 20.35 -49.64 64.73
N SER A 21 21.30 -50.58 64.50
CA SER A 21 21.23 -51.68 63.48
C SER A 21 21.76 -53.04 64.02
N PRO A 22 21.56 -54.22 63.34
CA PRO A 22 22.46 -54.62 62.24
C PRO A 22 21.90 -55.54 61.09
N PHE A 23 22.70 -55.69 60.03
CA PHE A 23 22.74 -56.74 58.98
C PHE A 23 21.53 -57.07 58.08
N ALA A 24 21.41 -56.27 57.02
CA ALA A 24 21.12 -56.58 55.61
C ALA A 24 20.73 -58.01 55.14
N THR A 25 19.68 -58.08 54.30
CA THR A 25 19.78 -58.70 52.97
C THR A 25 18.73 -58.18 51.97
N ARG A 26 19.13 -58.00 50.70
CA ARG A 26 18.31 -57.75 49.47
C ARG A 26 17.28 -56.59 49.51
N HIS A 27 17.55 -55.55 48.71
CA HIS A 27 16.62 -54.45 48.47
C HIS A 27 15.32 -54.90 47.77
N THR A 28 14.18 -54.66 48.41
CA THR A 28 12.93 -54.29 47.71
C THR A 28 12.88 -52.77 47.58
N ARG A 29 12.41 -52.27 46.43
CA ARG A 29 12.39 -50.83 46.10
C ARG A 29 11.04 -50.22 46.50
N ALA A 30 10.99 -49.58 47.67
CA ALA A 30 9.83 -48.82 48.11
C ALA A 30 9.67 -47.51 47.33
N GLN A 31 8.45 -46.97 47.30
CA GLN A 31 8.08 -45.78 46.55
C GLN A 31 8.61 -44.48 47.19
N THR A 32 8.93 -43.52 46.33
CA THR A 32 8.86 -42.07 46.61
C THR A 32 7.84 -41.48 45.65
N ASP A 33 7.09 -40.45 46.06
CA ASP A 33 6.03 -39.87 45.23
C ASP A 33 6.54 -39.37 43.87
N ASP A 34 5.91 -39.87 42.80
CA ASP A 34 6.20 -39.45 41.43
C ASP A 34 5.04 -38.62 40.87
N THR A 35 5.06 -37.34 41.20
CA THR A 35 4.32 -36.30 40.47
C THR A 35 5.31 -35.43 39.68
N ALA A 36 6.26 -36.06 38.98
CA ALA A 36 7.04 -35.35 37.98
C ALA A 36 6.12 -34.87 36.85
N ALA A 37 5.83 -33.57 36.83
CA ALA A 37 5.20 -32.95 35.67
C ALA A 37 6.06 -33.23 34.43
N LYS A 38 5.45 -33.72 33.35
CA LYS A 38 6.17 -33.96 32.08
C LYS A 38 6.92 -32.67 31.69
N PRO A 39 8.20 -32.76 31.29
CA PRO A 39 8.94 -31.57 30.87
C PRO A 39 8.16 -30.89 29.73
N LYS A 40 7.88 -29.60 29.91
CA LYS A 40 7.17 -28.79 28.92
C LYS A 40 8.08 -28.69 27.69
N VAL A 41 7.65 -29.27 26.57
CA VAL A 41 8.36 -29.12 25.30
C VAL A 41 8.46 -27.63 24.98
N VAL A 42 9.68 -27.13 24.82
CA VAL A 42 9.93 -25.74 24.42
C VAL A 42 10.07 -25.74 22.91
N ASP A 43 9.27 -24.91 22.24
CA ASP A 43 9.50 -24.59 20.83
C ASP A 43 10.73 -23.68 20.75
N PRO A 44 11.83 -24.09 20.07
CA PRO A 44 13.04 -23.28 19.97
C PRO A 44 12.81 -21.91 19.31
N PHE A 45 11.76 -21.76 18.50
CA PHE A 45 11.47 -20.52 17.76
C PHE A 45 10.36 -19.66 18.39
N ALA A 46 9.79 -20.06 19.54
CA ALA A 46 8.82 -19.24 20.26
C ALA A 46 9.44 -17.89 20.70
N ILE A 47 8.66 -16.80 20.64
CA ILE A 47 9.15 -15.43 20.87
C ILE A 47 9.72 -15.17 22.28
N ASP A 48 9.33 -15.96 23.28
CA ASP A 48 9.92 -15.94 24.63
C ASP A 48 11.22 -16.77 24.75
N ASN A 49 11.55 -17.56 23.72
CA ASN A 49 12.80 -18.29 23.58
C ASN A 49 13.83 -17.61 22.63
N LEU A 50 13.36 -16.72 21.75
CA LEU A 50 14.21 -15.93 20.84
C LEU A 50 15.06 -14.87 21.57
N VAL A 51 16.32 -14.74 21.17
CA VAL A 51 17.34 -13.86 21.76
C VAL A 51 17.78 -12.79 20.75
N ALA A 52 17.64 -11.51 21.07
CA ALA A 52 18.21 -10.46 20.22
C ALA A 52 19.75 -10.41 20.35
N TRP A 53 20.49 -10.33 19.24
CA TRP A 53 21.97 -10.38 19.24
C TRP A 53 22.59 -9.32 18.32
N CYS A 54 23.75 -8.78 18.70
CA CYS A 54 24.44 -7.69 17.99
C CYS A 54 23.58 -6.42 17.80
N ILE A 55 22.83 -6.03 18.84
CA ILE A 55 21.86 -4.90 18.80
C ILE A 55 22.32 -3.69 19.62
N VAL A 56 23.60 -3.64 19.96
CA VAL A 56 24.20 -2.58 20.78
C VAL A 56 25.15 -1.73 19.93
N PRO A 57 26.33 -2.20 19.47
CA PRO A 57 27.28 -1.38 18.72
C PRO A 57 27.01 -1.32 17.20
N PHE A 58 26.05 -2.11 16.70
CA PHE A 58 25.66 -2.14 15.30
C PHE A 58 24.32 -1.43 15.03
N ASP A 59 23.67 -0.89 16.06
CA ASP A 59 22.44 -0.12 15.91
C ASP A 59 22.74 1.29 15.38
N ASP A 60 22.19 1.67 14.22
CA ASP A 60 22.43 2.99 13.61
C ASP A 60 21.87 4.18 14.42
N ARG A 61 21.06 3.91 15.45
CA ARG A 61 20.46 4.90 16.34
C ARG A 61 21.21 5.15 17.65
N ASP A 62 22.30 4.42 17.92
CA ASP A 62 23.11 4.55 19.15
C ASP A 62 22.25 4.58 20.44
N ARG A 63 21.20 3.73 20.47
CA ARG A 63 20.16 3.78 21.51
C ARG A 63 20.74 3.71 22.92
N THR A 64 20.25 4.58 23.80
CA THR A 64 20.56 4.50 25.22
C THR A 64 20.04 3.18 25.83
N PRO A 65 20.57 2.74 26.98
CA PRO A 65 20.14 1.48 27.60
C PRO A 65 18.63 1.38 27.89
N THR A 66 17.96 2.51 28.16
CA THR A 66 16.50 2.52 28.38
C THR A 66 15.73 2.37 27.08
N GLU A 67 16.12 3.09 26.03
CA GLU A 67 15.48 3.00 24.70
C GLU A 67 15.65 1.61 24.07
N ARG A 68 16.77 0.94 24.33
CA ARG A 68 17.03 -0.44 23.89
C ARG A 68 16.16 -1.47 24.62
N ALA A 69 15.99 -1.33 25.94
CA ALA A 69 15.05 -2.16 26.69
C ALA A 69 13.60 -1.93 26.22
N GLU A 70 13.23 -0.68 25.93
CA GLU A 70 11.90 -0.35 25.42
C GLU A 70 11.67 -0.81 23.97
N MET A 71 12.72 -0.82 23.14
CA MET A 71 12.72 -1.46 21.81
C MET A 71 12.43 -2.97 21.91
N LEU A 72 13.11 -3.68 22.80
CA LEU A 72 12.88 -5.12 23.01
C LEU A 72 11.45 -5.41 23.47
N VAL A 73 10.90 -4.58 24.37
CA VAL A 73 9.48 -4.66 24.77
C VAL A 73 8.53 -4.42 23.58
N ARG A 74 8.79 -3.42 22.72
CA ARG A 74 7.99 -3.16 21.51
C ARG A 74 8.04 -4.31 20.49
N LEU A 75 9.12 -5.08 20.48
CA LEU A 75 9.29 -6.27 19.64
C LEU A 75 8.79 -7.56 20.31
N GLY A 76 8.30 -7.50 21.56
CA GLY A 76 7.87 -8.66 22.33
C GLY A 76 9.00 -9.58 22.82
N LEU A 77 10.26 -9.21 22.55
CA LEU A 77 11.45 -10.01 22.85
C LEU A 77 11.83 -9.88 24.34
N LYS A 78 11.88 -11.02 25.02
CA LYS A 78 12.18 -11.10 26.46
C LYS A 78 13.63 -11.45 26.76
N ARG A 79 14.44 -11.72 25.75
CA ARG A 79 15.84 -12.14 25.87
C ARG A 79 16.72 -11.36 24.91
N TYR A 80 17.93 -11.07 25.36
CA TYR A 80 18.99 -10.59 24.48
C TYR A 80 20.39 -11.01 24.95
N ALA A 81 21.34 -10.91 24.04
CA ALA A 81 22.76 -11.08 24.27
C ALA A 81 23.46 -9.72 24.05
N TYR A 82 24.22 -9.26 25.03
CA TYR A 82 24.83 -7.94 25.05
C TYR A 82 26.27 -7.97 24.51
N ASP A 83 26.50 -7.31 23.37
CA ASP A 83 27.83 -6.93 22.89
C ASP A 83 28.11 -5.44 23.13
N TYR A 84 29.39 -5.04 23.08
CA TYR A 84 29.77 -3.67 23.46
C TYR A 84 31.02 -3.16 22.71
N ARG A 85 31.33 -1.88 22.91
CA ARG A 85 32.60 -1.20 22.54
C ARG A 85 33.02 -0.30 23.71
N ALA A 86 34.26 0.18 23.72
CA ALA A 86 34.84 0.91 24.86
C ALA A 86 33.97 2.08 25.41
N HIS A 87 33.26 2.81 24.55
CA HIS A 87 32.37 3.92 24.98
C HIS A 87 31.09 3.46 25.72
N HIS A 88 30.72 2.17 25.65
CA HIS A 88 29.60 1.59 26.39
C HIS A 88 29.96 1.24 27.85
N ILE A 89 31.24 1.10 28.18
CA ILE A 89 31.70 0.64 29.51
C ILE A 89 31.11 1.50 30.66
N PRO A 90 30.99 2.84 30.56
CA PRO A 90 30.37 3.66 31.60
C PRO A 90 28.87 3.41 31.83
N THR A 91 28.15 2.79 30.89
CA THR A 91 26.67 2.62 30.96
C THR A 91 26.24 1.22 31.38
N PHE A 92 27.18 0.30 31.64
CA PHE A 92 26.90 -1.10 32.02
C PHE A 92 25.89 -1.24 33.18
N ASP A 93 26.00 -0.43 34.24
CA ASP A 93 25.04 -0.47 35.36
C ASP A 93 23.63 -0.02 34.97
N ASP A 94 23.49 0.92 34.03
CA ASP A 94 22.20 1.43 33.59
C ASP A 94 21.52 0.50 32.59
N GLU A 95 22.30 -0.23 31.78
CA GLU A 95 21.81 -1.36 30.98
C GLU A 95 21.25 -2.47 31.88
N MET A 96 21.97 -2.89 32.93
CA MET A 96 21.47 -3.91 33.86
C MET A 96 20.21 -3.44 34.63
N LYS A 97 20.10 -2.14 34.97
CA LYS A 97 18.87 -1.56 35.54
C LYS A 97 17.71 -1.56 34.53
N ALA A 98 17.96 -1.17 33.28
CA ALA A 98 16.93 -1.04 32.25
C ALA A 98 16.28 -2.38 31.91
N ILE A 99 17.07 -3.42 31.68
CA ILE A 99 16.53 -4.76 31.38
C ILE A 99 15.77 -5.34 32.58
N LYS A 100 16.26 -5.11 33.81
CA LYS A 100 15.62 -5.56 35.05
C LYS A 100 14.31 -4.81 35.35
N LYS A 101 14.21 -3.52 34.99
CA LYS A 101 12.96 -2.72 35.01
C LYS A 101 11.89 -3.30 34.09
N HIS A 102 12.29 -3.77 32.90
CA HIS A 102 11.39 -4.24 31.85
C HIS A 102 11.18 -5.76 31.80
N GLY A 103 11.80 -6.52 32.70
CA GLY A 103 11.65 -7.98 32.79
C GLY A 103 12.36 -8.77 31.68
N ILE A 104 13.42 -8.18 31.10
CA ILE A 104 14.23 -8.78 30.04
C ILE A 104 15.37 -9.59 30.67
N GLU A 105 15.54 -10.82 30.19
CA GLU A 105 16.61 -11.75 30.55
C GLU A 105 17.87 -11.45 29.72
N LEU A 106 19.02 -11.29 30.38
CA LEU A 106 20.33 -11.28 29.73
C LEU A 106 20.79 -12.73 29.50
N THR A 107 20.54 -13.27 28.31
CA THR A 107 20.95 -14.64 27.97
C THR A 107 22.47 -14.76 27.85
N ALA A 108 23.15 -13.72 27.33
CA ALA A 108 24.61 -13.72 27.22
C ALA A 108 25.27 -12.33 27.27
N TRP A 109 26.59 -12.31 27.50
CA TRP A 109 27.47 -11.15 27.37
C TRP A 109 28.69 -11.52 26.51
N TRP A 110 29.02 -10.70 25.49
CA TRP A 110 30.24 -10.85 24.68
C TRP A 110 31.50 -10.58 25.51
N PHE A 111 32.27 -11.63 25.81
CA PHE A 111 33.29 -11.55 26.85
C PHE A 111 34.72 -11.48 26.29
N PRO A 112 35.63 -10.70 26.90
CA PRO A 112 37.03 -10.65 26.48
C PRO A 112 37.69 -12.03 26.44
N THR A 113 38.62 -12.22 25.51
CA THR A 113 39.29 -13.52 25.27
C THR A 113 40.23 -13.98 26.40
N SER A 114 40.46 -13.14 27.41
CA SER A 114 41.28 -13.42 28.59
C SER A 114 40.87 -12.52 29.76
N MET A 115 41.38 -12.80 30.96
CA MET A 115 41.06 -12.05 32.19
C MET A 115 41.79 -10.69 32.25
N THR A 116 41.35 -9.76 31.39
CA THR A 116 41.70 -8.34 31.39
C THR A 116 40.97 -7.58 32.51
N ASP A 117 41.25 -6.29 32.68
CA ASP A 117 40.51 -5.46 33.63
C ASP A 117 39.06 -5.20 33.18
N GLU A 118 38.79 -5.17 31.87
CA GLU A 118 37.40 -5.20 31.36
C GLU A 118 36.67 -6.50 31.75
N ALA A 119 37.32 -7.66 31.63
CA ALA A 119 36.75 -8.94 32.03
C ALA A 119 36.42 -8.97 33.54
N ARG A 120 37.31 -8.43 34.38
CA ARG A 120 37.07 -8.25 35.82
C ARG A 120 35.89 -7.32 36.09
N LEU A 121 35.79 -6.20 35.37
CA LEU A 121 34.71 -5.23 35.50
C LEU A 121 33.35 -5.84 35.12
N ILE A 122 33.27 -6.60 34.02
CA ILE A 122 32.03 -7.28 33.59
C ILE A 122 31.58 -8.31 34.63
N LEU A 123 32.50 -9.10 35.19
CA LEU A 123 32.18 -10.05 36.26
C LEU A 123 31.66 -9.35 37.52
N ASP A 124 32.22 -8.18 37.87
CA ASP A 124 31.71 -7.37 38.99
C ASP A 124 30.33 -6.75 38.69
N VAL A 125 30.05 -6.32 37.46
CA VAL A 125 28.71 -5.88 37.01
C VAL A 125 27.70 -7.01 37.23
N LEU A 126 27.96 -8.20 36.69
CA LEU A 126 27.07 -9.35 36.80
C LEU A 126 26.83 -9.74 38.27
N LYS A 127 27.89 -9.72 39.08
CA LYS A 127 27.85 -10.01 40.51
C LYS A 127 27.03 -8.98 41.31
N ARG A 128 27.20 -7.68 41.06
CA ARG A 128 26.50 -6.61 41.80
C ARG A 128 25.03 -6.43 41.42
N HIS A 129 24.62 -6.94 40.25
CA HIS A 129 23.21 -6.97 39.82
C HIS A 129 22.49 -8.31 40.05
N ASP A 130 23.17 -9.35 40.54
CA ASP A 130 22.71 -10.75 40.65
C ASP A 130 22.19 -11.32 39.31
N ILE A 131 23.00 -11.19 38.25
CA ILE A 131 22.68 -11.66 36.90
C ILE A 131 23.53 -12.88 36.55
N LYS A 132 22.85 -13.97 36.17
CA LYS A 132 23.44 -15.26 35.80
C LYS A 132 23.22 -15.45 34.31
N THR A 133 24.31 -15.55 33.55
CA THR A 133 24.30 -15.43 32.08
C THR A 133 25.38 -16.30 31.43
N GLN A 134 25.37 -16.38 30.10
CA GLN A 134 26.45 -17.00 29.31
C GLN A 134 27.54 -15.96 28.98
N LEU A 135 28.81 -16.26 29.23
CA LEU A 135 29.93 -15.46 28.77
C LEU A 135 30.40 -16.01 27.42
N TRP A 136 30.13 -15.27 26.34
CA TRP A 136 30.47 -15.71 24.98
C TRP A 136 31.92 -15.38 24.68
N VAL A 137 32.78 -16.41 24.67
CA VAL A 137 34.23 -16.26 24.57
C VAL A 137 34.71 -16.80 23.22
N THR A 138 35.39 -15.94 22.46
CA THR A 138 36.02 -16.29 21.17
C THR A 138 37.49 -16.71 21.34
N GLY A 139 38.12 -17.11 20.23
CA GLY A 139 39.52 -17.54 20.12
C GLY A 139 40.01 -17.41 18.67
N GLY A 140 41.00 -18.20 18.26
CA GLY A 140 41.47 -18.18 16.86
C GLY A 140 42.60 -19.16 16.56
N GLY A 141 43.61 -18.67 15.82
CA GLY A 141 44.80 -19.44 15.40
C GLY A 141 44.64 -20.16 14.07
N ALA A 142 45.77 -20.42 13.39
CA ALA A 142 45.83 -21.13 12.10
C ALA A 142 45.65 -22.66 12.26
N PRO A 143 45.24 -23.42 11.23
CA PRO A 143 45.13 -24.88 11.31
C PRO A 143 46.39 -25.59 11.85
N THR A 144 46.19 -26.72 12.52
CA THR A 144 47.23 -27.60 13.07
C THR A 144 47.49 -28.77 12.11
N ASN A 145 48.75 -29.12 11.91
CA ASN A 145 49.18 -30.08 10.88
C ASN A 145 49.55 -31.45 11.46
N THR A 146 49.74 -31.55 12.77
CA THR A 146 50.08 -32.79 13.48
C THR A 146 49.19 -33.02 14.70
N PRO A 147 48.98 -34.30 15.12
CA PRO A 147 48.26 -34.60 16.36
C PRO A 147 48.92 -34.01 17.62
N GLN A 148 50.22 -33.75 17.58
CA GLN A 148 50.95 -33.11 18.69
C GLN A 148 50.63 -31.61 18.78
N GLU A 149 50.63 -30.89 17.65
CA GLU A 149 50.16 -29.49 17.59
C GLU A 149 48.71 -29.35 18.06
N GLN A 150 47.83 -30.28 17.66
CA GLN A 150 46.44 -30.33 18.12
C GLN A 150 46.37 -30.49 19.64
N ALA A 151 47.02 -31.51 20.20
CA ALA A 151 46.98 -31.81 21.64
C ALA A 151 47.66 -30.74 22.52
N GLU A 152 48.65 -30.02 21.99
CA GLU A 152 49.26 -28.86 22.66
C GLU A 152 48.33 -27.64 22.63
N ARG A 153 47.69 -27.37 21.49
CA ARG A 153 46.77 -26.24 21.34
C ARG A 153 45.48 -26.41 22.12
N VAL A 154 44.85 -27.58 22.07
CA VAL A 154 43.68 -27.92 22.90
C VAL A 154 43.98 -27.67 24.38
N ARG A 155 45.20 -28.01 24.83
CA ARG A 155 45.64 -27.76 26.22
C ARG A 155 45.85 -26.28 26.53
N ALA A 156 46.46 -25.52 25.63
CA ALA A 156 46.66 -24.08 25.78
C ALA A 156 45.33 -23.32 25.83
N GLU A 157 44.40 -23.66 24.94
CA GLU A 157 43.05 -23.08 24.89
C GLU A 157 42.21 -23.51 26.10
N ALA A 158 42.26 -24.78 26.52
CA ALA A 158 41.61 -25.21 27.76
C ALA A 158 42.15 -24.45 28.98
N ALA A 159 43.46 -24.18 29.08
CA ALA A 159 44.04 -23.38 30.15
C ALA A 159 43.61 -21.89 30.11
N ARG A 160 43.50 -21.30 28.91
CA ARG A 160 42.95 -19.95 28.71
C ARG A 160 41.51 -19.87 29.21
N ILE A 161 40.66 -20.79 28.76
CA ILE A 161 39.24 -20.81 29.12
C ILE A 161 39.03 -21.16 30.59
N ALA A 162 39.84 -22.04 31.20
CA ALA A 162 39.74 -22.40 32.62
C ALA A 162 39.69 -21.19 33.55
N THR A 163 40.56 -20.20 33.30
CA THR A 163 40.66 -18.97 34.11
C THR A 163 39.36 -18.14 34.06
N ILE A 164 38.64 -18.18 32.93
CA ILE A 164 37.34 -17.49 32.77
C ILE A 164 36.21 -18.37 33.33
N ALA A 165 36.23 -19.68 33.07
CA ALA A 165 35.21 -20.62 33.52
C ALA A 165 35.13 -20.74 35.04
N ASP A 166 36.27 -20.78 35.74
CA ASP A 166 36.30 -20.83 37.20
C ASP A 166 35.79 -19.50 37.81
N ALA A 167 36.18 -18.35 37.26
CA ALA A 167 35.69 -17.04 37.69
C ALA A 167 34.19 -16.83 37.39
N ALA A 168 33.67 -17.38 36.28
CA ALA A 168 32.25 -17.38 35.96
C ALA A 168 31.45 -18.26 36.93
N ALA A 169 32.01 -19.42 37.33
CA ALA A 169 31.36 -20.33 38.28
C ALA A 169 31.15 -19.69 39.66
N GLU A 170 32.09 -18.86 40.14
CA GLU A 170 31.97 -18.13 41.42
C GLU A 170 30.73 -17.22 41.50
N ILE A 171 30.21 -16.75 40.37
CA ILE A 171 29.03 -15.89 40.28
C ILE A 171 27.79 -16.60 39.69
N GLY A 172 27.90 -17.90 39.39
CA GLY A 172 26.81 -18.70 38.81
C GLY A 172 26.61 -18.52 37.30
N CYS A 173 27.59 -17.97 36.58
CA CYS A 173 27.59 -17.81 35.13
C CYS A 173 28.21 -19.03 34.40
N ARG A 174 27.86 -19.17 33.13
CA ARG A 174 28.42 -20.16 32.19
C ARG A 174 29.40 -19.48 31.24
N VAL A 175 30.25 -20.25 30.57
CA VAL A 175 31.08 -19.81 29.44
C VAL A 175 30.68 -20.60 28.20
N SER A 176 30.39 -19.92 27.09
CA SER A 176 30.01 -20.59 25.84
C SER A 176 31.01 -20.21 24.75
N LEU A 177 31.63 -21.22 24.14
CA LEU A 177 32.67 -21.03 23.13
C LEU A 177 32.04 -20.54 21.83
N TYR A 178 32.50 -19.40 21.30
CA TYR A 178 31.94 -18.73 20.13
C TYR A 178 32.75 -19.04 18.87
N ASN A 179 32.09 -19.56 17.83
CA ASN A 179 32.69 -20.01 16.58
C ASN A 179 33.10 -18.88 15.60
N HIS A 180 33.99 -17.96 15.99
CA HIS A 180 34.40 -16.81 15.16
C HIS A 180 35.41 -17.16 14.01
N GLY A 181 35.36 -18.40 13.50
CA GLY A 181 36.29 -18.90 12.47
C GLY A 181 37.72 -19.18 12.97
N GLY A 182 38.59 -19.58 12.05
CA GLY A 182 39.93 -20.10 12.37
C GLY A 182 39.88 -21.44 13.10
N TRP A 183 41.01 -21.91 13.65
CA TRP A 183 41.08 -23.22 14.32
C TRP A 183 40.07 -23.34 15.49
N PHE A 184 39.91 -22.29 16.29
CA PHE A 184 38.92 -22.25 17.39
C PHE A 184 37.46 -22.16 16.90
N GLY A 185 37.23 -21.85 15.62
CA GLY A 185 35.91 -21.77 15.00
C GLY A 185 35.28 -23.12 14.64
N GLU A 186 36.09 -24.17 14.47
CA GLU A 186 35.61 -25.51 14.17
C GLU A 186 34.96 -26.14 15.42
N PRO A 187 33.69 -26.61 15.36
CA PRO A 187 33.02 -27.17 16.53
C PRO A 187 33.72 -28.39 17.13
N GLU A 188 34.39 -29.23 16.32
CA GLU A 188 35.17 -30.36 16.83
C GLU A 188 36.30 -29.92 17.77
N ASN A 189 37.01 -28.84 17.43
CA ASN A 189 38.07 -28.28 18.26
C ASN A 189 37.50 -27.69 19.57
N GLN A 190 36.32 -27.05 19.51
CA GLN A 190 35.62 -26.57 20.69
C GLN A 190 35.19 -27.73 21.60
N ILE A 191 34.68 -28.83 21.04
CA ILE A 191 34.34 -30.05 21.77
C ILE A 191 35.58 -30.70 22.40
N GLU A 192 36.74 -30.70 21.73
CA GLU A 192 38.00 -31.17 22.33
C GLU A 192 38.48 -30.26 23.48
N VAL A 193 38.39 -28.94 23.34
CA VAL A 193 38.68 -27.98 24.42
C VAL A 193 37.77 -28.19 25.63
N ILE A 194 36.46 -28.38 25.43
CA ILE A 194 35.51 -28.65 26.52
C ILE A 194 35.84 -29.97 27.24
N LYS A 195 36.15 -31.05 26.49
CA LYS A 195 36.58 -32.34 27.04
C LYS A 195 37.88 -32.23 27.83
N ALA A 196 38.87 -31.48 27.34
CA ALA A 196 40.15 -31.28 28.02
C ALA A 196 40.04 -30.39 29.27
N LEU A 197 39.13 -29.41 29.26
CA LEU A 197 38.85 -28.51 30.37
C LEU A 197 38.06 -29.18 31.50
N ASN A 198 37.11 -30.06 31.15
CA ASN A 198 36.28 -30.81 32.09
C ASN A 198 35.60 -29.92 33.16
N ARG A 199 34.76 -28.98 32.70
CA ARG A 199 33.98 -28.06 33.54
C ARG A 199 32.50 -28.09 33.17
N PRO A 200 31.56 -28.20 34.14
CA PRO A 200 30.13 -28.33 33.87
C PRO A 200 29.45 -27.01 33.47
N ASN A 201 30.10 -25.86 33.70
CA ASN A 201 29.61 -24.54 33.32
C ASN A 201 30.13 -24.05 31.95
N VAL A 202 30.63 -24.96 31.11
CA VAL A 202 31.16 -24.62 29.78
C VAL A 202 30.41 -25.36 28.67
N GLY A 203 30.05 -24.64 27.61
CA GLY A 203 29.37 -25.16 26.43
C GLY A 203 29.73 -24.38 25.16
N ILE A 204 28.84 -24.35 24.17
CA ILE A 204 29.04 -23.80 22.82
C ILE A 204 27.93 -22.81 22.47
N VAL A 205 28.28 -21.69 21.83
CA VAL A 205 27.33 -20.86 21.07
C VAL A 205 27.68 -20.91 19.59
N TYR A 206 26.75 -21.43 18.78
CA TYR A 206 26.97 -21.61 17.34
C TYR A 206 26.30 -20.50 16.52
N ASN A 207 27.05 -19.88 15.61
CA ASN A 207 26.63 -18.72 14.82
C ASN A 207 26.67 -19.04 13.32
N MET A 208 25.54 -18.91 12.64
CA MET A 208 25.41 -19.23 11.22
C MET A 208 26.28 -18.35 10.31
N HIS A 209 26.35 -17.04 10.57
CA HIS A 209 27.19 -16.09 9.81
C HIS A 209 28.70 -16.37 9.85
N HIS A 210 29.18 -17.26 10.72
CA HIS A 210 30.57 -17.75 10.67
C HIS A 210 30.70 -19.16 10.06
N GLY A 211 29.59 -19.89 9.88
CA GLY A 211 29.55 -21.27 9.42
C GLY A 211 29.22 -21.46 7.95
N HIS A 212 29.53 -20.52 7.05
CA HIS A 212 29.24 -20.69 5.60
C HIS A 212 29.95 -21.93 5.00
N ASP A 213 31.20 -22.18 5.38
CA ASP A 213 31.93 -23.39 4.96
C ASP A 213 31.52 -24.65 5.75
N HIS A 214 30.63 -24.53 6.74
CA HIS A 214 30.07 -25.65 7.50
C HIS A 214 28.73 -26.13 6.95
N LEU A 215 28.07 -25.38 6.04
CA LEU A 215 26.70 -25.64 5.61
C LEU A 215 26.47 -27.07 5.12
N ASP A 216 27.35 -27.58 4.26
CA ASP A 216 27.25 -28.93 3.66
C ASP A 216 27.47 -30.08 4.68
N ARG A 217 27.88 -29.76 5.92
CA ARG A 217 28.11 -30.70 7.04
C ARG A 217 27.40 -30.29 8.33
N PHE A 218 26.43 -29.37 8.25
CA PHE A 218 25.76 -28.80 9.42
C PHE A 218 24.91 -29.82 10.23
N PRO A 219 24.16 -30.77 9.63
CA PRO A 219 23.41 -31.77 10.40
C PRO A 219 24.30 -32.62 11.32
N GLU A 220 25.47 -33.03 10.82
CA GLU A 220 26.48 -33.80 11.56
C GLU A 220 27.09 -32.97 12.69
N LEU A 221 27.43 -31.71 12.41
CA LEU A 221 27.95 -30.78 13.41
C LEU A 221 26.93 -30.46 14.51
N LEU A 222 25.67 -30.19 14.15
CA LEU A 222 24.60 -29.94 15.11
C LEU A 222 24.40 -31.14 16.05
N LYS A 223 24.42 -32.36 15.50
CA LYS A 223 24.36 -33.61 16.26
C LYS A 223 25.57 -33.80 17.19
N ALA A 224 26.76 -33.39 16.77
CA ALA A 224 27.98 -33.45 17.60
C ALA A 224 28.01 -32.38 18.70
N MET A 225 27.51 -31.17 18.42
CA MET A 225 27.43 -30.05 19.37
C MET A 225 26.32 -30.23 20.40
N MET A 226 25.23 -30.93 20.09
CA MET A 226 24.01 -31.01 20.90
C MET A 226 24.22 -31.23 22.41
N PRO A 227 25.15 -32.07 22.90
CA PRO A 227 25.38 -32.26 24.34
C PRO A 227 26.02 -31.05 25.06
N TYR A 228 26.46 -30.04 24.31
CA TYR A 228 27.22 -28.88 24.78
C TYR A 228 26.62 -27.53 24.33
N LEU A 229 25.57 -27.53 23.50
CA LEU A 229 25.06 -26.34 22.82
C LEU A 229 24.17 -25.49 23.76
N ASP A 230 24.68 -24.33 24.19
CA ASP A 230 24.00 -23.38 25.08
C ASP A 230 23.09 -22.38 24.32
N CYS A 231 23.39 -22.08 23.05
CA CYS A 231 22.64 -21.16 22.19
C CYS A 231 22.98 -21.38 20.70
N LEU A 232 22.05 -21.10 19.78
CA LEU A 232 22.28 -21.14 18.34
C LEU A 232 21.75 -19.86 17.67
N ASN A 233 22.62 -19.10 17.02
CA ASN A 233 22.31 -17.81 16.41
C ASN A 233 22.12 -17.96 14.89
N LEU A 234 20.94 -17.54 14.42
CA LEU A 234 20.42 -17.71 13.07
C LEU A 234 20.33 -16.35 12.34
N ASN A 235 20.54 -16.41 11.03
CA ASN A 235 20.36 -15.33 10.06
C ASN A 235 20.00 -15.96 8.71
N GLY A 236 19.57 -15.16 7.73
CA GLY A 236 19.39 -15.67 6.36
C GLY A 236 20.73 -16.06 5.75
N MET A 237 20.75 -17.17 5.02
CA MET A 237 21.97 -17.84 4.57
C MET A 237 21.91 -18.17 3.08
N VAL A 238 23.05 -17.98 2.42
CA VAL A 238 23.30 -18.44 1.05
C VAL A 238 24.63 -19.18 0.97
N LYS A 239 24.76 -20.09 -0.01
CA LYS A 239 26.00 -20.85 -0.22
C LYS A 239 27.15 -19.91 -0.60
N ALA A 240 28.26 -20.00 0.13
CA ALA A 240 29.41 -19.09 0.02
C ALA A 240 29.04 -17.59 0.18
N GLY A 241 28.07 -17.27 1.05
CA GLY A 241 27.69 -15.89 1.38
C GLY A 241 28.84 -15.01 1.87
N ASP A 242 29.76 -15.59 2.64
CA ASP A 242 31.01 -14.96 3.09
C ASP A 242 31.90 -14.46 1.94
N LYS A 243 32.00 -15.24 0.85
CA LYS A 243 32.82 -14.95 -0.33
C LYS A 243 32.10 -14.09 -1.38
N THR A 244 30.78 -13.91 -1.24
CA THR A 244 29.93 -13.17 -2.20
C THR A 244 29.36 -11.86 -1.64
N GLY A 245 29.80 -11.43 -0.45
CA GLY A 245 29.31 -10.22 0.22
C GLY A 245 27.93 -10.39 0.89
N LYS A 246 27.32 -11.58 0.81
CA LYS A 246 26.05 -11.96 1.42
C LYS A 246 26.24 -12.76 2.72
N LYS A 247 27.21 -12.35 3.54
CA LYS A 247 27.58 -13.06 4.78
C LYS A 247 26.47 -13.06 5.83
N ILE A 248 25.67 -11.99 5.86
CA ILE A 248 24.61 -11.79 6.85
C ILE A 248 23.42 -11.19 6.13
N LEU A 249 22.37 -11.99 5.96
CA LEU A 249 21.07 -11.55 5.45
C LEU A 249 20.04 -11.60 6.58
N PRO A 250 18.95 -10.81 6.50
CA PRO A 250 17.73 -11.09 7.27
C PRO A 250 17.27 -12.53 7.06
N ILE A 251 16.67 -13.15 8.07
CA ILE A 251 15.93 -14.41 7.88
C ILE A 251 14.81 -14.13 6.86
N GLY A 252 14.68 -14.97 5.84
CA GLY A 252 13.73 -14.81 4.73
C GLY A 252 14.30 -14.13 3.48
N ASP A 253 15.54 -13.62 3.51
CA ASP A 253 16.24 -13.06 2.34
C ASP A 253 17.24 -14.04 1.68
N GLY A 254 17.56 -15.16 2.33
CA GLY A 254 18.44 -16.21 1.81
C GLY A 254 17.70 -17.40 1.21
N ASP A 255 18.47 -18.36 0.68
CA ASP A 255 17.96 -19.56 0.00
C ASP A 255 18.13 -20.86 0.81
N LEU A 256 18.76 -20.81 1.99
CA LEU A 256 19.07 -21.99 2.81
C LEU A 256 18.43 -22.01 4.21
N GLU A 257 18.02 -20.88 4.78
CA GLU A 257 17.50 -20.83 6.16
C GLU A 257 16.31 -21.75 6.41
N THR A 258 15.40 -21.93 5.44
CA THR A 258 14.24 -22.81 5.58
C THR A 258 14.65 -24.27 5.83
N ASP A 259 15.71 -24.76 5.18
CA ASP A 259 16.21 -26.13 5.39
C ASP A 259 17.13 -26.24 6.62
N LEU A 260 17.82 -25.15 7.00
CA LEU A 260 18.50 -25.06 8.29
C LEU A 260 17.49 -25.11 9.46
N ILE A 261 16.35 -24.42 9.35
CA ILE A 261 15.25 -24.46 10.34
C ILE A 261 14.66 -25.87 10.42
N LYS A 262 14.36 -26.52 9.29
CA LYS A 262 13.95 -27.95 9.28
C LYS A 262 14.98 -28.85 9.97
N THR A 263 16.28 -28.62 9.73
CA THR A 263 17.38 -29.37 10.35
C THR A 263 17.39 -29.17 11.88
N ILE A 264 17.20 -27.94 12.35
CA ILE A 264 17.13 -27.62 13.78
C ILE A 264 15.91 -28.30 14.43
N ILE A 265 14.72 -28.24 13.80
CA ILE A 265 13.51 -28.92 14.28
C ILE A 265 13.74 -30.44 14.35
N ALA A 266 14.25 -31.06 13.28
CA ALA A 266 14.51 -32.49 13.21
C ALA A 266 15.59 -32.97 14.20
N SER A 267 16.49 -32.09 14.63
CA SER A 267 17.50 -32.41 15.65
C SER A 267 16.94 -32.51 17.08
N GLY A 268 15.74 -31.99 17.33
CA GLY A 268 15.12 -31.94 18.66
C GLY A 268 15.72 -30.89 19.60
N TYR A 269 16.46 -29.90 19.08
CA TYR A 269 16.99 -28.78 19.86
C TYR A 269 15.86 -27.93 20.47
N GLN A 270 16.00 -27.59 21.75
CA GLN A 270 15.03 -26.80 22.53
C GLN A 270 15.68 -25.63 23.29
N GLY A 271 16.95 -25.32 22.99
CA GLY A 271 17.67 -24.19 23.58
C GLY A 271 17.30 -22.85 22.92
N PRO A 272 17.87 -21.73 23.39
CA PRO A 272 17.62 -20.41 22.83
C PRO A 272 18.06 -20.30 21.36
N ILE A 273 17.31 -19.51 20.58
CA ILE A 273 17.65 -19.15 19.19
C ILE A 273 17.94 -17.65 19.11
N GLY A 274 19.15 -17.29 18.67
CA GLY A 274 19.53 -15.90 18.44
C GLY A 274 19.04 -15.37 17.08
N ILE A 275 18.51 -14.15 17.05
CA ILE A 275 18.22 -13.38 15.83
C ILE A 275 19.02 -12.07 15.89
N LEU A 276 19.69 -11.70 14.78
CA LEU A 276 20.86 -10.80 14.87
C LEU A 276 20.88 -9.60 13.91
N ASN A 277 21.47 -8.50 14.41
CA ASN A 277 21.70 -7.22 13.72
C ASN A 277 23.21 -6.95 13.52
N HIS A 278 24.00 -7.92 13.09
CA HIS A 278 25.45 -7.73 12.86
C HIS A 278 25.74 -7.03 11.50
N THR A 279 24.96 -6.01 11.18
CA THR A 279 25.10 -5.06 10.06
C THR A 279 24.74 -3.68 10.59
N GLN A 280 25.42 -2.61 10.16
CA GLN A 280 25.25 -1.28 10.74
C GLN A 280 23.96 -0.62 10.23
N GLU A 281 22.85 -0.87 10.92
CA GLU A 281 21.50 -0.42 10.58
C GLU A 281 20.61 -0.39 11.84
N ASN A 282 19.44 0.22 11.75
CA ASN A 282 18.48 0.33 12.84
C ASN A 282 18.05 -1.06 13.35
N ALA A 283 18.50 -1.40 14.56
CA ALA A 283 18.31 -2.72 15.15
C ALA A 283 16.83 -3.12 15.27
N GLU A 284 15.93 -2.16 15.50
CA GLU A 284 14.49 -2.41 15.62
C GLU A 284 13.88 -2.86 14.29
N THR A 285 14.33 -2.29 13.17
CA THR A 285 13.89 -2.66 11.82
C THR A 285 14.43 -4.04 11.43
N ARG A 286 15.72 -4.32 11.71
CA ARG A 286 16.33 -5.61 11.39
C ARG A 286 15.79 -6.76 12.23
N LEU A 287 15.58 -6.56 13.53
CA LEU A 287 14.95 -7.55 14.40
C LEU A 287 13.51 -7.84 13.97
N ARG A 288 12.73 -6.81 13.61
CA ARG A 288 11.38 -6.97 13.06
C ARG A 288 11.41 -7.82 11.79
N LYS A 289 12.25 -7.48 10.81
CA LYS A 289 12.38 -8.27 9.58
C LYS A 289 12.80 -9.73 9.84
N ASN A 290 13.71 -9.97 10.79
CA ASN A 290 14.08 -11.32 11.20
C ASN A 290 12.91 -12.10 11.82
N LEU A 291 12.06 -11.45 12.62
CA LEU A 291 10.85 -12.07 13.17
C LEU A 291 9.84 -12.40 12.07
N ASP A 292 9.59 -11.46 11.16
CA ASP A 292 8.63 -11.63 10.06
C ASP A 292 9.05 -12.75 9.10
N GLY A 293 10.32 -12.75 8.68
CA GLY A 293 10.86 -13.80 7.81
C GLY A 293 10.97 -15.17 8.50
N LEU A 294 11.29 -15.23 9.79
CA LEU A 294 11.23 -16.47 10.57
C LEU A 294 9.79 -17.02 10.62
N ASN A 295 8.80 -16.15 10.82
CA ASN A 295 7.39 -16.54 10.77
C ASN A 295 7.00 -17.09 9.39
N GLU A 296 7.44 -16.49 8.27
CA GLU A 296 7.17 -17.03 6.93
C GLU A 296 7.89 -18.36 6.64
N CYS A 297 9.14 -18.53 7.09
CA CYS A 297 9.83 -19.83 7.03
C CYS A 297 9.05 -20.91 7.81
N LEU A 298 8.61 -20.60 9.04
CA LEU A 298 7.85 -21.53 9.87
C LEU A 298 6.46 -21.85 9.30
N LYS A 299 5.73 -20.86 8.75
CA LYS A 299 4.49 -21.06 7.99
C LYS A 299 4.72 -21.98 6.79
N THR A 300 5.78 -21.73 6.01
CA THR A 300 6.15 -22.53 4.84
C THR A 300 6.39 -24.00 5.23
N ILE A 301 7.18 -24.23 6.29
CA ILE A 301 7.45 -25.57 6.83
C ILE A 301 6.15 -26.24 7.31
N ALA A 302 5.35 -25.55 8.13
CA ALA A 302 4.08 -26.08 8.65
C ALA A 302 3.03 -26.36 7.54
N SER A 303 3.07 -25.61 6.43
CA SER A 303 2.17 -25.80 5.28
C SER A 303 2.51 -27.01 4.41
N THR A 304 3.75 -27.51 4.50
CA THR A 304 4.31 -28.52 3.59
C THR A 304 4.27 -29.91 4.23
N ILE A 305 3.06 -30.49 4.33
CA ILE A 305 2.93 -31.94 4.47
C ILE A 305 3.25 -32.57 3.11
N ASP A 306 4.27 -33.43 3.04
CA ASP A 306 4.53 -34.23 1.84
C ASP A 306 3.48 -35.34 1.73
N THR A 307 2.60 -35.23 0.73
CA THR A 307 1.58 -36.23 0.42
C THR A 307 1.87 -36.98 -0.88
N SER A 308 3.08 -36.88 -1.43
CA SER A 308 3.51 -37.62 -2.62
C SER A 308 3.53 -39.14 -2.41
N GLN A 309 3.68 -39.58 -1.16
CA GLN A 309 3.61 -40.97 -0.74
C GLN A 309 2.71 -41.14 0.48
N TYR A 310 2.07 -42.31 0.58
CA TYR A 310 1.27 -42.71 1.72
C TYR A 310 2.15 -43.07 2.93
N SER A 311 1.81 -42.56 4.11
CA SER A 311 2.28 -43.07 5.40
C SER A 311 1.23 -42.84 6.48
N ALA A 312 1.32 -43.57 7.61
CA ALA A 312 0.40 -43.38 8.73
C ALA A 312 0.65 -42.02 9.43
N GLU A 313 1.93 -41.64 9.50
CA GLU A 313 2.44 -40.41 10.08
C GLU A 313 1.91 -39.17 9.33
N VAL A 314 1.85 -39.21 8.00
CA VAL A 314 1.25 -38.16 7.17
C VAL A 314 -0.27 -38.07 7.38
N ILE A 315 -0.96 -39.21 7.55
CA ILE A 315 -2.40 -39.20 7.88
C ILE A 315 -2.65 -38.55 9.24
N ASP A 316 -1.87 -38.88 10.27
CA ASP A 316 -2.00 -38.27 11.59
C ASP A 316 -1.68 -36.76 11.56
N GLN A 317 -0.73 -36.31 10.73
CA GLN A 317 -0.46 -34.88 10.51
C GLN A 317 -1.65 -34.16 9.83
N ILE A 318 -2.24 -34.75 8.80
CA ILE A 318 -3.43 -34.20 8.12
C ILE A 318 -4.62 -34.12 9.09
N LEU A 319 -4.84 -35.17 9.90
CA LEU A 319 -5.89 -35.18 10.92
C LEU A 319 -5.64 -34.16 12.04
N ALA A 320 -4.38 -33.94 12.43
CA ALA A 320 -4.02 -32.91 13.39
C ALA A 320 -4.30 -31.50 12.83
N GLN A 321 -3.90 -31.20 11.59
CA GLN A 321 -4.20 -29.91 10.95
C GLN A 321 -5.69 -29.68 10.77
N ALA A 322 -6.45 -30.68 10.30
CA ALA A 322 -7.90 -30.58 10.18
C ALA A 322 -8.58 -30.32 11.54
N LYS A 323 -8.08 -30.92 12.63
CA LYS A 323 -8.59 -30.70 13.99
C LYS A 323 -8.20 -29.34 14.59
N GLN A 324 -7.02 -28.80 14.24
CA GLN A 324 -6.48 -27.57 14.81
C GLN A 324 -6.90 -26.31 14.04
N HIS A 325 -7.10 -26.42 12.72
CA HIS A 325 -7.31 -25.28 11.83
C HIS A 325 -8.56 -25.40 10.93
N GLY A 326 -9.12 -26.60 10.77
CA GLY A 326 -10.23 -26.86 9.84
C GLY A 326 -11.60 -26.42 10.36
N ASP A 327 -12.43 -25.87 9.48
CA ASP A 327 -13.84 -25.52 9.73
C ASP A 327 -14.76 -26.21 8.72
N ALA A 328 -15.66 -27.07 9.22
CA ALA A 328 -16.62 -27.79 8.39
C ALA A 328 -17.51 -26.88 7.54
N THR A 329 -17.84 -25.67 8.03
CA THR A 329 -18.65 -24.68 7.31
C THR A 329 -17.90 -24.11 6.10
N ARG A 330 -16.58 -23.87 6.22
CA ARG A 330 -15.71 -23.49 5.10
C ARG A 330 -15.47 -24.68 4.17
N GLY A 331 -15.38 -25.89 4.72
CA GLY A 331 -15.24 -27.15 3.98
C GLY A 331 -16.39 -27.40 3.00
N VAL A 332 -17.59 -26.89 3.28
CA VAL A 332 -18.73 -26.95 2.34
C VAL A 332 -18.45 -26.15 1.06
N SER A 333 -17.82 -24.98 1.16
CA SER A 333 -17.41 -24.20 -0.01
C SER A 333 -16.33 -24.93 -0.83
N VAL A 334 -15.41 -25.65 -0.17
CA VAL A 334 -14.42 -26.50 -0.86
C VAL A 334 -15.10 -27.67 -1.58
N PHE A 335 -16.01 -28.38 -0.90
CA PHE A 335 -16.75 -29.50 -1.47
C PHE A 335 -17.65 -29.10 -2.67
N ALA A 336 -18.25 -27.92 -2.61
CA ALA A 336 -19.12 -27.40 -3.66
C ALA A 336 -18.40 -26.58 -4.75
N SER A 337 -17.09 -26.33 -4.62
CA SER A 337 -16.31 -25.52 -5.55
C SER A 337 -16.26 -26.13 -6.95
N ALA A 338 -16.45 -25.30 -7.98
CA ALA A 338 -16.28 -25.70 -9.37
C ALA A 338 -14.84 -26.19 -9.69
N ASN A 339 -13.83 -25.73 -8.95
CA ASN A 339 -12.43 -26.09 -9.16
C ASN A 339 -12.09 -27.50 -8.65
N PHE A 340 -12.89 -28.04 -7.72
CA PHE A 340 -12.65 -29.35 -7.08
C PHE A 340 -13.78 -30.36 -7.37
N ALA A 341 -14.96 -29.88 -7.76
CA ALA A 341 -16.09 -30.65 -8.30
C ALA A 341 -16.61 -31.82 -7.44
N CYS A 342 -16.24 -31.93 -6.16
CA CYS A 342 -16.60 -33.06 -5.30
C CYS A 342 -18.13 -33.30 -5.25
N ILE A 343 -18.91 -32.21 -5.19
CA ILE A 343 -20.38 -32.25 -5.20
C ILE A 343 -20.99 -32.78 -6.52
N ASN A 344 -20.28 -32.73 -7.65
CA ASN A 344 -20.77 -33.27 -8.92
C ASN A 344 -20.73 -34.81 -8.92
N CYS A 345 -19.80 -35.40 -8.17
CA CYS A 345 -19.67 -36.85 -8.05
C CYS A 345 -20.38 -37.41 -6.81
N HIS A 346 -20.36 -36.70 -5.68
CA HIS A 346 -20.86 -37.17 -4.39
C HIS A 346 -22.09 -36.41 -3.92
N ARG A 347 -23.00 -37.12 -3.25
CA ARG A 347 -24.20 -36.56 -2.62
C ARG A 347 -24.04 -36.44 -1.11
N ILE A 348 -24.51 -35.33 -0.56
CA ILE A 348 -24.75 -35.12 0.88
C ILE A 348 -26.24 -34.77 1.03
N GLY A 349 -27.02 -35.67 1.62
CA GLY A 349 -28.46 -35.48 1.77
C GLY A 349 -29.17 -35.32 0.42
N ARG A 350 -29.75 -34.13 0.16
CA ARG A 350 -30.42 -33.78 -1.11
C ARG A 350 -29.54 -33.05 -2.14
N HIS A 351 -28.23 -32.93 -1.89
CA HIS A 351 -27.34 -32.12 -2.73
C HIS A 351 -26.14 -32.92 -3.25
N GLY A 352 -26.01 -32.99 -4.57
CA GLY A 352 -24.86 -33.56 -5.28
C GLY A 352 -25.23 -34.72 -6.21
N GLY A 353 -24.21 -35.36 -6.79
CA GLY A 353 -24.36 -36.45 -7.78
C GLY A 353 -24.29 -37.88 -7.20
N ASN A 354 -24.58 -38.86 -8.06
CA ASN A 354 -24.66 -40.29 -7.69
C ASN A 354 -23.43 -41.13 -8.13
N VAL A 355 -22.41 -40.52 -8.73
CA VAL A 355 -21.23 -41.23 -9.28
C VAL A 355 -20.48 -41.93 -8.14
N GLY A 356 -20.12 -41.16 -7.10
CA GLY A 356 -19.48 -41.66 -5.88
C GLY A 356 -20.50 -41.99 -4.77
N PRO A 357 -20.02 -42.55 -3.64
CA PRO A 357 -20.85 -42.81 -2.47
C PRO A 357 -21.49 -41.55 -1.87
N GLU A 358 -22.67 -41.72 -1.30
CA GLU A 358 -23.37 -40.72 -0.46
C GLU A 358 -22.59 -40.54 0.86
N LEU A 359 -22.29 -39.29 1.20
CA LEU A 359 -21.36 -38.92 2.25
C LEU A 359 -22.04 -38.38 3.51
N GLY A 360 -23.36 -38.13 3.53
CA GLY A 360 -24.07 -37.50 4.65
C GLY A 360 -23.98 -38.24 5.99
N GLY A 361 -23.54 -39.51 5.99
CA GLY A 361 -23.19 -40.27 7.20
C GLY A 361 -21.74 -40.76 7.26
N LEU A 362 -20.79 -40.10 6.59
CA LEU A 362 -19.43 -40.60 6.41
C LEU A 362 -18.67 -40.80 7.74
N ALA A 363 -18.72 -39.83 8.65
CA ALA A 363 -17.95 -39.80 9.90
C ALA A 363 -18.47 -40.75 11.00
N THR A 364 -19.55 -41.50 10.72
CA THR A 364 -20.05 -42.61 11.54
C THR A 364 -19.86 -43.98 10.86
N LYS A 365 -19.59 -44.01 9.55
CA LYS A 365 -19.42 -45.23 8.73
C LYS A 365 -17.96 -45.62 8.46
N ARG A 366 -17.01 -44.67 8.51
CA ARG A 366 -15.57 -44.90 8.27
C ARG A 366 -14.71 -44.25 9.36
N LYS A 367 -13.49 -44.76 9.56
CA LYS A 367 -12.50 -44.16 10.48
C LYS A 367 -11.90 -42.88 9.87
N PRO A 368 -11.43 -41.91 10.67
CA PRO A 368 -10.79 -40.70 10.17
C PRO A 368 -9.62 -40.95 9.20
N ALA A 369 -8.78 -41.95 9.48
CA ALA A 369 -7.68 -42.35 8.59
C ALA A 369 -8.16 -42.89 7.24
N GLU A 370 -9.25 -43.67 7.21
CA GLU A 370 -9.85 -44.22 5.98
C GLU A 370 -10.49 -43.13 5.13
N ILE A 371 -10.98 -42.05 5.75
CA ILE A 371 -11.53 -40.86 5.09
C ILE A 371 -10.40 -40.04 4.45
N VAL A 372 -9.30 -39.80 5.17
CA VAL A 372 -8.11 -39.11 4.61
C VAL A 372 -7.47 -39.94 3.49
N GLU A 373 -7.32 -41.25 3.68
CA GLU A 373 -6.73 -42.14 2.66
C GLU A 373 -7.50 -42.05 1.33
N ALA A 374 -8.83 -42.16 1.37
CA ALA A 374 -9.69 -42.12 0.20
C ALA A 374 -9.69 -40.76 -0.53
N ILE A 375 -9.33 -39.66 0.15
CA ILE A 375 -9.34 -38.31 -0.43
C ILE A 375 -7.98 -37.93 -1.05
N TYR A 376 -6.88 -38.37 -0.45
CA TYR A 376 -5.51 -38.05 -0.94
C TYR A 376 -4.95 -39.10 -1.91
N TRP A 377 -5.32 -40.37 -1.75
CA TRP A 377 -4.83 -41.47 -2.60
C TRP A 377 -6.00 -42.36 -3.06
N PRO A 378 -6.95 -41.84 -3.86
CA PRO A 378 -8.22 -42.50 -4.17
C PRO A 378 -8.09 -43.86 -4.87
N GLN A 379 -6.97 -44.16 -5.52
CA GLN A 379 -6.69 -45.47 -6.13
C GLN A 379 -6.26 -46.56 -5.15
N ARG A 380 -5.86 -46.20 -3.92
CA ARG A 380 -5.23 -47.12 -2.96
C ARG A 380 -6.19 -48.21 -2.45
N THR A 381 -7.41 -47.82 -2.10
CA THR A 381 -8.42 -48.72 -1.50
C THR A 381 -9.79 -48.48 -2.13
N VAL A 382 -9.99 -49.03 -3.34
CA VAL A 382 -11.24 -48.87 -4.10
C VAL A 382 -12.25 -50.00 -3.75
N PRO A 383 -13.44 -49.68 -3.21
CA PRO A 383 -14.51 -50.66 -3.00
C PRO A 383 -14.97 -51.28 -4.32
N VAL A 384 -15.39 -52.55 -4.30
CA VAL A 384 -15.68 -53.32 -5.54
C VAL A 384 -16.77 -52.66 -6.36
N GLU A 385 -17.81 -52.16 -5.71
CA GLU A 385 -18.97 -51.48 -6.30
C GLU A 385 -18.66 -50.10 -6.92
N TYR A 386 -17.44 -49.60 -6.71
CA TYR A 386 -16.88 -48.38 -7.31
C TYR A 386 -15.59 -48.64 -8.12
N LYS A 387 -15.26 -49.90 -8.43
CA LYS A 387 -14.18 -50.23 -9.37
C LYS A 387 -14.65 -50.04 -10.81
N ALA A 388 -14.07 -49.06 -11.47
CA ALA A 388 -14.33 -48.79 -12.87
C ALA A 388 -13.43 -49.64 -13.78
N VAL A 389 -13.99 -49.97 -14.93
CA VAL A 389 -13.31 -50.53 -16.10
C VAL A 389 -13.56 -49.62 -17.30
N ALA A 390 -12.64 -49.64 -18.26
CA ALA A 390 -12.82 -49.08 -19.59
C ALA A 390 -12.69 -50.21 -20.60
N VAL A 391 -13.68 -50.37 -21.46
CA VAL A 391 -13.78 -51.43 -22.47
C VAL A 391 -13.76 -50.78 -23.85
N LEU A 392 -12.79 -51.14 -24.67
CA LEU A 392 -12.84 -50.90 -26.11
C LEU A 392 -13.64 -52.05 -26.75
N ARG A 393 -14.70 -51.70 -27.47
CA ARG A 393 -15.51 -52.66 -28.23
C ARG A 393 -15.03 -52.78 -29.68
N THR A 394 -15.29 -53.92 -30.30
CA THR A 394 -14.92 -54.23 -31.69
C THR A 394 -15.62 -53.35 -32.75
N ASP A 395 -16.59 -52.52 -32.36
CA ASP A 395 -17.18 -51.46 -33.18
C ASP A 395 -16.50 -50.08 -33.00
N GLY A 396 -15.39 -50.03 -32.26
CA GLY A 396 -14.59 -48.83 -31.98
C GLY A 396 -15.12 -47.96 -30.84
N GLN A 397 -16.19 -48.35 -30.15
CA GLN A 397 -16.73 -47.59 -29.02
C GLN A 397 -15.99 -47.91 -27.72
N VAL A 398 -15.68 -46.88 -26.92
CA VAL A 398 -15.15 -47.04 -25.57
C VAL A 398 -16.26 -46.81 -24.53
N ILE A 399 -16.59 -47.85 -23.77
CA ILE A 399 -17.55 -47.78 -22.65
C ILE A 399 -16.76 -47.77 -21.34
N ARG A 400 -17.05 -46.81 -20.45
CA ARG A 400 -16.37 -46.68 -19.14
C ARG A 400 -17.41 -46.57 -18.04
N GLY A 401 -17.30 -47.42 -17.02
CA GLY A 401 -18.24 -47.45 -15.90
C GLY A 401 -17.85 -48.49 -14.86
N TYR A 402 -18.72 -48.73 -13.88
CA TYR A 402 -18.48 -49.70 -12.80
C TYR A 402 -18.80 -51.12 -13.23
N GLU A 403 -17.90 -52.07 -12.96
CA GLU A 403 -18.18 -53.50 -13.20
C GLU A 403 -19.23 -54.00 -12.21
N VAL A 404 -20.37 -54.45 -12.73
CA VAL A 404 -21.47 -55.03 -11.94
C VAL A 404 -21.31 -56.53 -11.82
N SER A 405 -20.92 -57.19 -12.92
CA SER A 405 -20.57 -58.61 -12.95
C SER A 405 -19.80 -58.96 -14.22
N ARG A 406 -18.86 -59.89 -14.13
CA ARG A 406 -18.17 -60.49 -15.28
C ARG A 406 -18.38 -62.00 -15.30
N SER A 407 -18.63 -62.55 -16.48
CA SER A 407 -18.80 -63.99 -16.75
C SER A 407 -17.86 -64.43 -17.87
N GLN A 408 -17.95 -65.69 -18.32
CA GLN A 408 -17.22 -66.13 -19.52
C GLN A 408 -17.82 -65.61 -20.82
N THR A 409 -19.11 -65.22 -20.83
CA THR A 409 -19.87 -64.87 -22.05
C THR A 409 -20.21 -63.39 -22.16
N ALA A 410 -20.20 -62.64 -21.05
CA ALA A 410 -20.51 -61.22 -21.00
C ALA A 410 -19.91 -60.51 -19.79
N LEU A 411 -19.66 -59.20 -19.96
CA LEU A 411 -19.26 -58.22 -18.97
C LEU A 411 -20.40 -57.19 -18.82
N VAL A 412 -20.87 -56.97 -17.59
CA VAL A 412 -21.96 -56.02 -17.28
C VAL A 412 -21.38 -54.80 -16.60
N ILE A 413 -21.54 -53.64 -17.23
CA ILE A 413 -21.06 -52.34 -16.75
C ILE A 413 -22.24 -51.41 -16.46
N ARG A 414 -22.16 -50.64 -15.38
CA ARG A 414 -23.05 -49.51 -15.09
C ARG A 414 -22.35 -48.20 -15.40
N ASP A 415 -22.91 -47.40 -16.30
CA ASP A 415 -22.56 -45.99 -16.46
C ASP A 415 -22.96 -45.22 -15.18
N PRO A 416 -22.02 -44.56 -14.48
CA PRO A 416 -22.31 -43.83 -13.24
C PRO A 416 -22.97 -42.45 -13.44
N ALA A 417 -22.99 -41.92 -14.67
CA ALA A 417 -23.59 -40.63 -15.00
C ALA A 417 -25.04 -40.77 -15.49
N THR A 418 -25.37 -41.86 -16.21
CA THR A 418 -26.73 -42.12 -16.71
C THR A 418 -27.47 -43.23 -15.96
N GLU A 419 -26.79 -43.97 -15.07
CA GLU A 419 -27.25 -45.21 -14.42
C GLU A 419 -27.58 -46.36 -15.41
N THR A 420 -27.25 -46.22 -16.70
CA THR A 420 -27.47 -47.23 -17.74
C THR A 420 -26.65 -48.49 -17.49
N ILE A 421 -27.28 -49.66 -17.68
CA ILE A 421 -26.61 -50.97 -17.67
C ILE A 421 -26.27 -51.37 -19.11
N HIS A 422 -24.99 -51.61 -19.36
CA HIS A 422 -24.45 -52.13 -20.61
C HIS A 422 -24.01 -53.58 -20.39
N GLU A 423 -24.70 -54.53 -21.00
CA GLU A 423 -24.22 -55.91 -21.14
C GLU A 423 -23.43 -56.01 -22.44
N ILE A 424 -22.12 -56.27 -22.33
CA ILE A 424 -21.19 -56.39 -23.45
C ILE A 424 -20.81 -57.87 -23.56
N LEU A 425 -21.06 -58.50 -24.70
CA LEU A 425 -20.64 -59.89 -24.93
C LEU A 425 -19.12 -60.00 -24.94
N SER A 426 -18.56 -61.14 -24.50
CA SER A 426 -17.09 -61.33 -24.50
C SER A 426 -16.48 -61.18 -25.90
N ASP A 427 -17.20 -61.59 -26.94
CA ASP A 427 -16.78 -61.50 -28.35
C ASP A 427 -16.86 -60.07 -28.92
N ASP A 428 -17.54 -59.14 -28.23
CA ASP A 428 -17.65 -57.72 -28.56
C ASP A 428 -16.50 -56.88 -27.98
N ILE A 429 -15.62 -57.46 -27.15
CA ILE A 429 -14.52 -56.78 -26.46
C ILE A 429 -13.23 -56.91 -27.28
N GLU A 430 -12.62 -55.78 -27.64
CA GLU A 430 -11.31 -55.72 -28.29
C GLU A 430 -10.16 -55.59 -27.28
N ASP A 431 -10.35 -54.76 -26.24
CA ASP A 431 -9.43 -54.60 -25.10
C ASP A 431 -10.20 -54.11 -23.87
N ASP A 432 -9.75 -54.45 -22.65
CA ASP A 432 -10.34 -53.90 -21.42
C ASP A 432 -9.33 -53.65 -20.28
N GLN A 433 -9.43 -52.46 -19.68
CA GLN A 433 -8.51 -51.99 -18.65
C GLN A 433 -9.24 -51.68 -17.33
N VAL A 434 -8.70 -52.19 -16.23
CA VAL A 434 -9.11 -51.78 -14.88
C VAL A 434 -8.63 -50.35 -14.64
N VAL A 435 -9.59 -49.44 -14.46
CA VAL A 435 -9.36 -48.00 -14.23
C VAL A 435 -9.13 -47.70 -12.74
N GLY A 436 -9.67 -48.53 -11.85
CA GLY A 436 -9.66 -48.28 -10.41
C GLY A 436 -10.80 -47.34 -10.00
N SER A 437 -10.50 -46.27 -9.29
CA SER A 437 -11.45 -45.23 -8.91
C SER A 437 -11.70 -44.24 -10.06
N LEU A 438 -12.91 -43.68 -10.11
CA LEU A 438 -13.23 -42.53 -10.98
C LEU A 438 -12.92 -41.18 -10.32
N MET A 439 -12.57 -41.16 -9.02
CA MET A 439 -12.09 -39.95 -8.35
C MET A 439 -10.65 -39.65 -8.82
N PRO A 440 -10.35 -38.43 -9.33
CA PRO A 440 -9.03 -38.11 -9.84
C PRO A 440 -7.94 -38.14 -8.77
N ASP A 441 -6.77 -38.69 -9.11
CA ASP A 441 -5.55 -38.54 -8.30
C ASP A 441 -5.08 -37.08 -8.28
N GLY A 442 -4.40 -36.69 -7.20
CA GLY A 442 -3.86 -35.33 -7.04
C GLY A 442 -4.89 -34.23 -6.81
N LEU A 443 -6.18 -34.56 -6.61
CA LEU A 443 -7.26 -33.58 -6.39
C LEU A 443 -6.94 -32.55 -5.28
N THR A 444 -6.25 -32.98 -4.22
CA THR A 444 -5.84 -32.13 -3.09
C THR A 444 -4.63 -31.23 -3.39
N ALA A 445 -3.89 -31.46 -4.48
CA ALA A 445 -2.73 -30.64 -4.86
C ALA A 445 -3.14 -29.24 -5.36
N ALA A 446 -4.35 -29.11 -5.93
CA ALA A 446 -4.93 -27.82 -6.34
C ALA A 446 -5.56 -27.03 -5.16
N MET A 447 -5.63 -27.62 -3.97
CA MET A 447 -6.20 -26.99 -2.77
C MET A 447 -5.10 -26.35 -1.92
N SER A 448 -5.38 -25.21 -1.30
CA SER A 448 -4.51 -24.64 -0.26
C SER A 448 -4.49 -25.53 1.00
N PRO A 449 -3.45 -25.44 1.86
CA PRO A 449 -3.41 -26.19 3.12
C PRO A 449 -4.66 -25.99 3.99
N GLN A 450 -5.19 -24.76 4.03
CA GLN A 450 -6.41 -24.43 4.77
C GLN A 450 -7.65 -25.06 4.12
N GLN A 451 -7.77 -25.04 2.79
CA GLN A 451 -8.87 -25.70 2.08
C GLN A 451 -8.87 -27.22 2.30
N ARG A 452 -7.68 -27.84 2.37
CA ARG A 452 -7.54 -29.26 2.73
C ARG A 452 -7.98 -29.53 4.17
N ALA A 453 -7.53 -28.72 5.14
CA ALA A 453 -7.94 -28.83 6.54
C ALA A 453 -9.46 -28.65 6.71
N ASP A 454 -10.05 -27.68 6.01
CA ASP A 454 -11.50 -27.40 6.02
C ASP A 454 -12.32 -28.53 5.40
N LEU A 455 -11.89 -29.07 4.26
CA LEU A 455 -12.55 -30.21 3.61
C LEU A 455 -12.52 -31.46 4.49
N ILE A 456 -11.38 -31.79 5.11
CA ILE A 456 -11.29 -32.93 6.04
C ILE A 456 -12.14 -32.66 7.29
N ALA A 457 -12.17 -31.44 7.82
CA ALA A 457 -13.04 -31.09 8.96
C ALA A 457 -14.54 -31.29 8.63
N LEU A 458 -14.99 -30.94 7.42
CA LEU A 458 -16.34 -31.28 6.95
C LEU A 458 -16.55 -32.80 6.90
N MET A 459 -15.65 -33.53 6.25
CA MET A 459 -15.80 -34.99 6.08
C MET A 459 -15.82 -35.75 7.42
N LEU A 460 -15.22 -35.18 8.47
CA LEU A 460 -15.26 -35.69 9.84
C LEU A 460 -16.47 -35.22 10.66
N SER A 461 -17.31 -34.30 10.16
CA SER A 461 -18.58 -33.90 10.78
C SER A 461 -19.82 -34.53 10.13
N LEU A 462 -19.72 -35.09 8.91
CA LEU A 462 -20.88 -35.66 8.20
C LEU A 462 -21.48 -36.86 8.96
N GLY A 463 -22.73 -36.73 9.39
CA GLY A 463 -23.44 -37.72 10.21
C GLY A 463 -23.35 -37.48 11.72
N ARG A 464 -22.89 -36.28 12.14
CA ARG A 464 -22.78 -35.85 13.54
C ARG A 464 -23.52 -34.52 13.74
N ASP A 465 -24.83 -34.59 14.00
CA ASP A 465 -25.67 -33.41 14.25
C ASP A 465 -25.21 -32.59 15.47
N ASP A 466 -24.46 -33.19 16.40
CA ASP A 466 -23.79 -32.52 17.53
C ASP A 466 -22.61 -31.63 17.09
N VAL A 467 -22.00 -31.90 15.93
CA VAL A 467 -20.88 -31.14 15.37
C VAL A 467 -21.37 -30.16 14.29
N MET A 468 -22.25 -30.62 13.40
CA MET A 468 -22.87 -29.78 12.37
C MET A 468 -24.32 -30.22 12.11
N PRO A 469 -25.32 -29.54 12.71
CA PRO A 469 -26.73 -29.89 12.54
C PRO A 469 -27.16 -29.94 11.07
N SER A 470 -27.95 -30.94 10.71
CA SER A 470 -28.36 -31.21 9.32
C SER A 470 -29.00 -30.00 8.61
N GLU A 471 -29.79 -29.17 9.31
CA GLU A 471 -30.34 -27.92 8.74
C GLU A 471 -29.25 -26.89 8.39
N LYS A 472 -28.22 -26.75 9.23
CA LYS A 472 -27.08 -25.86 9.00
C LYS A 472 -26.22 -26.37 7.83
N LEU A 473 -26.07 -27.69 7.70
CA LEU A 473 -25.34 -28.33 6.60
C LEU A 473 -26.08 -28.15 5.27
N ASP A 474 -27.38 -28.41 5.23
CA ASP A 474 -28.21 -28.22 4.03
C ASP A 474 -28.22 -26.74 3.58
N ALA A 475 -28.43 -25.80 4.52
CA ALA A 475 -28.35 -24.37 4.24
C ALA A 475 -26.96 -23.92 3.76
N ALA A 476 -25.87 -24.49 4.30
CA ALA A 476 -24.51 -24.19 3.86
C ALA A 476 -24.24 -24.71 2.44
N ILE A 477 -24.71 -25.92 2.10
CA ILE A 477 -24.51 -26.50 0.75
C ILE A 477 -25.39 -25.75 -0.28
N ALA A 478 -26.62 -25.42 0.07
CA ALA A 478 -27.47 -24.55 -0.74
C ALA A 478 -26.79 -23.19 -0.98
N ARG A 479 -26.14 -22.61 0.03
CA ARG A 479 -25.36 -21.37 -0.10
C ARG A 479 -24.19 -21.53 -1.07
N ALA A 480 -23.33 -22.52 -0.87
CA ALA A 480 -22.15 -22.71 -1.72
C ALA A 480 -22.51 -23.05 -3.18
N ARG A 481 -23.64 -23.73 -3.41
CA ARG A 481 -24.16 -23.98 -4.78
C ARG A 481 -24.68 -22.71 -5.48
N ALA A 482 -25.02 -21.64 -4.76
CA ALA A 482 -25.55 -20.42 -5.37
C ALA A 482 -24.54 -19.73 -6.31
N HIS A 483 -23.23 -19.87 -6.08
CA HIS A 483 -22.20 -19.37 -7.00
C HIS A 483 -22.31 -19.98 -8.41
N LEU A 484 -22.84 -21.20 -8.54
CA LEU A 484 -23.06 -21.87 -9.84
C LEU A 484 -24.25 -21.29 -10.62
N SER A 485 -25.08 -20.44 -10.00
CA SER A 485 -26.21 -19.75 -10.64
C SER A 485 -25.83 -18.35 -11.15
N GLY A 486 -24.56 -17.95 -11.03
CA GLY A 486 -24.09 -16.61 -11.34
C GLY A 486 -24.35 -15.59 -10.23
N PRO A 487 -23.94 -14.32 -10.42
CA PRO A 487 -24.15 -13.27 -9.43
C PRO A 487 -25.64 -12.92 -9.28
N ALA A 488 -26.11 -12.81 -8.03
CA ALA A 488 -27.49 -12.43 -7.78
C ALA A 488 -27.74 -10.96 -8.12
N THR A 489 -28.73 -10.71 -8.97
CA THR A 489 -29.19 -9.38 -9.38
C THR A 489 -30.30 -8.85 -8.47
N PHE A 490 -30.59 -7.55 -8.58
CA PHE A 490 -31.70 -6.90 -7.89
C PHE A 490 -32.39 -5.88 -8.82
N PRO A 491 -33.65 -5.49 -8.54
CA PRO A 491 -34.31 -4.40 -9.27
C PRO A 491 -33.59 -3.06 -9.01
N LEU A 492 -32.80 -2.62 -9.97
CA LEU A 492 -32.06 -1.35 -9.92
C LEU A 492 -32.83 -0.27 -10.67
N ASN A 493 -33.26 0.78 -9.96
CA ASN A 493 -33.72 2.03 -10.57
C ASN A 493 -32.57 3.06 -10.60
N ARG A 494 -32.62 4.00 -11.55
CA ARG A 494 -31.59 5.06 -11.67
C ARG A 494 -31.75 6.16 -10.60
N GLU A 495 -32.99 6.47 -10.23
CA GLU A 495 -33.39 7.60 -9.39
C GLU A 495 -32.73 7.59 -8.00
N PRO A 496 -32.23 8.71 -7.45
CA PRO A 496 -31.64 8.74 -6.11
C PRO A 496 -32.62 8.34 -5.00
N ILE A 497 -32.11 7.73 -3.91
CA ILE A 497 -32.89 7.35 -2.72
C ILE A 497 -33.52 8.59 -2.08
N ASN A 498 -32.78 9.72 -2.05
CA ASN A 498 -33.33 11.02 -1.68
C ASN A 498 -33.10 12.04 -2.80
N ILE A 499 -34.12 12.26 -3.62
CA ILE A 499 -34.11 13.22 -4.73
C ILE A 499 -33.71 14.64 -4.30
N ALA A 500 -34.00 15.05 -3.06
CA ALA A 500 -33.67 16.38 -2.56
C ALA A 500 -32.15 16.62 -2.35
N ASP A 501 -31.36 15.55 -2.16
CA ASP A 501 -29.90 15.66 -1.98
C ASP A 501 -29.14 15.76 -3.33
N TRP A 502 -29.82 15.52 -4.45
CA TRP A 502 -29.23 15.32 -5.78
C TRP A 502 -29.97 16.14 -6.86
N PRO A 503 -30.03 17.48 -6.76
CA PRO A 503 -30.92 18.31 -7.59
C PRO A 503 -30.67 18.19 -9.10
N ASN A 504 -29.49 17.74 -9.52
CA ASN A 504 -29.11 17.64 -10.93
C ASN A 504 -29.41 16.27 -11.56
N TRP A 505 -30.04 15.32 -10.85
CA TRP A 505 -30.23 13.93 -11.32
C TRP A 505 -31.09 13.77 -12.58
N GLN A 506 -31.95 14.74 -12.89
CA GLN A 506 -32.79 14.75 -14.10
C GLN A 506 -32.17 15.49 -15.29
N ALA A 507 -30.99 16.11 -15.13
CA ALA A 507 -30.33 16.83 -16.21
C ALA A 507 -29.96 15.89 -17.37
N HIS A 508 -29.87 16.42 -18.60
CA HIS A 508 -29.59 15.62 -19.79
C HIS A 508 -28.24 14.84 -19.72
N ILE A 509 -27.25 15.36 -18.98
CA ILE A 509 -25.99 14.67 -18.71
C ILE A 509 -26.21 13.40 -17.84
N ASN A 510 -27.08 13.51 -16.83
CA ASN A 510 -27.40 12.49 -15.82
C ASN A 510 -28.58 11.60 -16.21
N ARG A 511 -29.12 11.73 -17.42
CA ARG A 511 -30.34 11.01 -17.88
C ARG A 511 -30.25 9.49 -17.68
N ASP A 512 -29.07 8.90 -17.89
CA ASP A 512 -28.80 7.46 -17.75
C ASP A 512 -28.10 7.12 -16.41
N ARG A 513 -27.66 8.13 -15.65
CA ARG A 513 -26.84 7.96 -14.44
C ARG A 513 -27.58 7.24 -13.32
N ILE A 514 -26.93 6.23 -12.78
CA ILE A 514 -27.35 5.40 -11.65
C ILE A 514 -26.84 6.06 -10.37
N TYR A 515 -27.76 6.35 -9.45
CA TYR A 515 -27.42 6.86 -8.11
C TYR A 515 -27.54 5.75 -7.05
N ASP A 516 -26.79 5.89 -5.95
CA ASP A 516 -26.92 5.09 -4.72
C ASP A 516 -26.81 3.55 -4.88
N PHE A 517 -26.09 3.05 -5.89
CA PHE A 517 -26.04 1.61 -6.25
C PHE A 517 -25.82 0.68 -5.04
N TYR A 518 -24.73 0.86 -4.28
CA TYR A 518 -24.40 0.00 -3.14
C TYR A 518 -25.43 0.11 -2.01
N ALA A 519 -26.02 1.29 -1.79
CA ALA A 519 -27.03 1.50 -0.76
C ALA A 519 -28.37 0.81 -1.12
N LYS A 520 -28.78 0.88 -2.40
CA LYS A 520 -29.94 0.14 -2.92
C LYS A 520 -29.73 -1.37 -2.86
N GLN A 521 -28.55 -1.84 -3.28
CA GLN A 521 -28.17 -3.25 -3.23
C GLN A 521 -28.18 -3.77 -1.80
N ALA A 522 -27.56 -3.04 -0.87
CA ALA A 522 -27.55 -3.35 0.55
C ALA A 522 -28.98 -3.41 1.12
N ALA A 523 -29.80 -2.37 0.89
CA ALA A 523 -31.17 -2.32 1.37
C ALA A 523 -32.03 -3.49 0.86
N TYR A 524 -31.87 -3.88 -0.41
CA TYR A 524 -32.58 -5.00 -1.03
C TYR A 524 -32.18 -6.36 -0.43
N PHE A 525 -30.88 -6.70 -0.43
CA PHE A 525 -30.44 -8.02 0.04
C PHE A 525 -30.55 -8.16 1.56
N ARG A 526 -30.37 -7.08 2.33
CA ARG A 526 -30.67 -7.03 3.77
C ARG A 526 -32.14 -7.39 4.10
N GLY A 527 -33.06 -7.10 3.19
CA GLY A 527 -34.48 -7.44 3.34
C GLY A 527 -34.83 -8.91 3.09
N GLN A 528 -33.87 -9.75 2.67
CA GLN A 528 -34.12 -11.15 2.33
C GLN A 528 -33.80 -12.10 3.51
N SER A 529 -34.56 -13.19 3.61
CA SER A 529 -34.31 -14.28 4.56
C SER A 529 -32.98 -15.02 4.33
N TYR A 530 -32.32 -14.76 3.19
CA TYR A 530 -31.06 -15.35 2.77
C TYR A 530 -30.32 -14.35 1.87
N ILE A 531 -29.05 -14.07 2.16
CA ILE A 531 -28.19 -13.21 1.32
C ILE A 531 -27.35 -14.13 0.43
N PRO A 532 -27.46 -14.04 -0.91
CA PRO A 532 -26.60 -14.80 -1.83
C PRO A 532 -25.12 -14.45 -1.63
N PRO A 533 -24.19 -15.42 -1.73
CA PRO A 533 -22.78 -15.20 -1.45
C PRO A 533 -22.03 -14.47 -2.57
N LEU A 534 -22.59 -14.45 -3.79
CA LEU A 534 -22.13 -13.67 -4.92
C LEU A 534 -23.26 -12.76 -5.39
N LEU A 535 -23.01 -11.45 -5.40
CA LEU A 535 -23.94 -10.41 -5.83
C LEU A 535 -23.44 -9.78 -7.13
N ALA A 536 -24.32 -9.12 -7.88
CA ALA A 536 -23.92 -8.37 -9.07
C ALA A 536 -22.93 -7.24 -8.72
N GLN A 537 -21.80 -7.18 -9.43
CA GLN A 537 -20.89 -6.03 -9.40
C GLN A 537 -21.62 -4.72 -9.76
N ALA A 538 -21.02 -3.60 -9.41
CA ALA A 538 -21.40 -2.31 -9.96
C ALA A 538 -21.28 -2.29 -11.50
N PRO A 539 -22.27 -1.72 -12.22
CA PRO A 539 -22.15 -1.36 -13.63
C PRO A 539 -21.35 -0.05 -13.79
N SER A 540 -21.20 0.47 -15.01
CA SER A 540 -20.77 1.86 -15.21
C SER A 540 -21.75 2.87 -14.59
N LEU A 541 -21.30 4.12 -14.35
CA LEU A 541 -22.09 5.21 -13.76
C LEU A 541 -23.45 5.42 -14.45
N ASP A 542 -23.55 5.07 -15.71
CA ASP A 542 -24.68 5.26 -16.63
C ASP A 542 -25.26 3.94 -17.18
N GLY A 543 -24.81 2.80 -16.63
CA GLY A 543 -25.15 1.48 -17.12
C GLY A 543 -24.36 1.04 -18.35
N ASP A 544 -24.06 -0.27 -18.43
CA ASP A 544 -23.05 -0.84 -19.33
C ASP A 544 -23.34 -0.72 -20.85
N ALA A 545 -24.42 -0.03 -21.23
CA ALA A 545 -24.85 0.19 -22.61
C ALA A 545 -23.92 1.13 -23.41
N TYR A 546 -23.21 2.05 -22.75
CA TYR A 546 -22.38 3.07 -23.40
C TYR A 546 -20.87 2.80 -23.31
N GLY A 547 -20.46 1.71 -22.64
CA GLY A 547 -19.05 1.35 -22.48
C GLY A 547 -18.29 2.31 -21.55
N HIS A 548 -16.95 2.34 -21.67
CA HIS A 548 -16.13 3.04 -20.67
C HIS A 548 -16.36 4.56 -20.61
N TRP A 549 -16.48 5.26 -21.74
CA TRP A 549 -16.63 6.72 -21.75
C TRP A 549 -18.02 7.18 -21.27
N GLY A 550 -18.93 6.23 -21.11
CA GLY A 550 -20.32 6.49 -20.79
C GLY A 550 -21.05 7.26 -21.87
N ASN A 551 -22.19 7.82 -21.49
CA ASN A 551 -23.17 8.43 -22.36
C ASN A 551 -22.79 9.83 -22.92
N GLN A 552 -21.52 10.24 -22.79
CA GLN A 552 -20.96 11.53 -23.24
C GLN A 552 -19.67 11.32 -24.09
N ASP A 553 -19.79 11.30 -25.42
CA ASP A 553 -18.66 11.05 -26.33
C ASP A 553 -17.77 12.29 -26.55
N ASP A 554 -16.67 12.17 -27.29
CA ASP A 554 -15.79 13.31 -27.59
C ASP A 554 -16.48 14.43 -28.42
N LYS A 555 -17.66 14.19 -29.00
CA LYS A 555 -18.46 15.26 -29.65
C LYS A 555 -19.24 16.05 -28.62
N THR A 556 -19.71 15.41 -27.53
CA THR A 556 -20.31 16.12 -26.39
C THR A 556 -19.36 17.19 -25.84
N TRP A 557 -18.05 16.91 -25.84
CA TRP A 557 -17.01 17.82 -25.35
C TRP A 557 -16.36 18.68 -26.46
N ALA A 558 -16.86 18.63 -27.70
CA ALA A 558 -16.35 19.46 -28.79
C ALA A 558 -16.92 20.88 -28.68
N ASP A 559 -16.04 21.88 -28.54
CA ASP A 559 -16.43 23.27 -28.31
C ASP A 559 -15.38 24.24 -28.88
N ASN A 560 -15.84 25.19 -29.68
CA ASN A 560 -15.03 26.19 -30.35
C ASN A 560 -14.92 27.52 -29.57
N ARG A 561 -15.57 27.67 -28.40
CA ARG A 561 -15.57 28.94 -27.63
C ARG A 561 -14.16 29.45 -27.30
N ARG A 562 -13.15 28.60 -27.09
CA ARG A 562 -11.74 29.01 -26.84
C ARG A 562 -11.13 29.79 -28.01
N ASN A 563 -11.58 29.57 -29.26
CA ASN A 563 -11.18 30.37 -30.44
C ASN A 563 -11.99 31.66 -30.62
N LEU A 564 -13.08 31.85 -29.85
CA LEU A 564 -13.88 33.07 -29.84
C LEU A 564 -13.47 34.02 -28.70
N SER A 565 -12.66 33.54 -27.74
CA SER A 565 -12.08 34.31 -26.64
C SER A 565 -10.99 35.26 -27.11
N ASP A 566 -10.95 36.45 -26.53
CA ASP A 566 -9.87 37.41 -26.66
C ASP A 566 -8.73 37.05 -25.69
N THR A 567 -7.66 36.51 -26.27
CA THR A 567 -6.42 36.17 -25.57
C THR A 567 -5.50 37.39 -25.37
N GLY A 568 -5.78 38.51 -26.03
CA GLY A 568 -4.87 39.66 -26.11
C GLY A 568 -3.59 39.32 -26.88
N SER A 569 -2.50 40.03 -26.56
CA SER A 569 -1.23 39.90 -27.29
C SER A 569 -0.34 38.72 -26.89
N LEU A 570 -0.73 37.86 -25.93
CA LEU A 570 0.12 36.79 -25.39
C LEU A 570 -0.64 35.50 -25.05
N GLN A 571 -0.03 34.35 -25.37
CA GLN A 571 -0.45 33.02 -24.88
C GLN A 571 0.75 32.07 -24.78
N ALA A 572 1.00 31.53 -23.59
CA ALA A 572 1.91 30.41 -23.38
C ALA A 572 1.21 29.06 -23.62
N GLY A 573 1.94 28.04 -24.09
CA GLY A 573 1.39 26.72 -24.38
C GLY A 573 2.39 25.70 -24.94
N VAL A 574 1.91 24.46 -25.14
CA VAL A 574 2.54 23.51 -26.09
C VAL A 574 2.24 24.01 -27.51
N VAL A 575 3.15 24.78 -28.09
CA VAL A 575 2.95 25.46 -29.38
C VAL A 575 3.34 24.55 -30.55
N ARG A 576 2.50 24.50 -31.59
CA ARG A 576 2.69 23.69 -32.80
C ARG A 576 2.56 24.54 -34.06
N GLY A 577 3.51 24.40 -34.98
CA GLY A 577 3.54 25.15 -36.23
C GLY A 577 4.78 24.84 -37.07
N ALA A 578 4.68 24.97 -38.39
CA ALA A 578 5.80 24.79 -39.33
C ALA A 578 6.63 23.49 -39.16
N GLY A 579 6.00 22.40 -38.70
CA GLY A 579 6.66 21.12 -38.40
C GLY A 579 7.35 21.04 -37.03
N LYS A 580 7.38 22.13 -36.25
CA LYS A 580 7.86 22.16 -34.87
C LYS A 580 6.77 21.86 -33.84
N THR A 581 7.19 21.40 -32.66
CA THR A 581 6.42 21.43 -31.41
C THR A 581 7.35 21.99 -30.33
N ILE A 582 6.92 23.05 -29.64
CA ILE A 582 7.67 23.75 -28.59
C ILE A 582 6.88 23.55 -27.28
N PRO A 583 7.34 22.70 -26.33
CA PRO A 583 6.56 22.37 -25.14
C PRO A 583 6.24 23.56 -24.22
N ARG A 584 7.12 24.57 -24.19
CA ARG A 584 7.00 25.76 -23.33
C ARG A 584 6.93 27.06 -24.13
N GLY A 585 6.32 27.02 -25.31
CA GLY A 585 6.30 28.16 -26.22
C GLY A 585 5.46 29.33 -25.69
N VAL A 586 6.03 30.54 -25.69
CA VAL A 586 5.29 31.78 -25.38
C VAL A 586 5.04 32.53 -26.68
N CYS A 587 3.80 32.47 -27.18
CA CYS A 587 3.36 33.19 -28.36
C CYS A 587 3.10 34.66 -28.02
N VAL A 588 3.61 35.58 -28.85
CA VAL A 588 3.38 37.03 -28.77
C VAL A 588 2.86 37.54 -30.12
N HIS A 589 1.84 38.38 -30.08
CA HIS A 589 1.23 39.04 -31.24
C HIS A 589 1.73 40.48 -31.36
N LEU A 590 2.09 40.93 -32.56
CA LEU A 590 2.67 42.25 -32.81
C LEU A 590 1.72 43.22 -33.56
N GLY A 591 0.46 42.80 -33.79
CA GLY A 591 -0.69 43.68 -34.07
C GLY A 591 -1.11 43.85 -35.55
N GLY A 592 -2.43 43.81 -35.78
CA GLY A 592 -3.09 44.25 -37.03
C GLY A 592 -3.56 43.14 -38.00
N ASP A 593 -4.36 43.51 -39.01
CA ASP A 593 -4.66 42.63 -40.14
C ASP A 593 -3.42 42.54 -41.05
N ASN A 594 -2.81 41.34 -41.13
CA ASN A 594 -1.42 41.07 -41.53
C ASN A 594 -0.35 41.29 -40.44
N ALA A 595 -0.73 41.25 -39.16
CA ALA A 595 0.22 41.17 -38.04
C ALA A 595 1.30 40.11 -38.24
N TRP A 596 2.46 40.39 -37.67
CA TRP A 596 3.41 39.37 -37.27
C TRP A 596 3.02 38.78 -35.92
N SER A 597 3.29 37.49 -35.77
CA SER A 597 3.23 36.77 -34.50
C SER A 597 4.48 35.91 -34.37
N VAL A 598 5.00 35.77 -33.16
CA VAL A 598 6.24 35.04 -32.87
C VAL A 598 6.07 34.13 -31.65
N CYS A 599 6.92 33.12 -31.52
CA CYS A 599 6.94 32.24 -30.34
C CYS A 599 8.37 32.11 -29.80
N LEU A 600 8.59 32.60 -28.57
CA LEU A 600 9.82 32.34 -27.82
C LEU A 600 9.78 30.93 -27.22
N ASN A 601 10.90 30.21 -27.29
CA ASN A 601 11.15 29.07 -26.42
C ASN A 601 12.06 29.51 -25.24
N PRO A 602 11.54 29.57 -23.99
CA PRO A 602 12.33 29.95 -22.82
C PRO A 602 13.50 29.01 -22.49
N GLU A 603 13.50 27.78 -23.01
CA GLU A 603 14.59 26.81 -22.77
C GLU A 603 15.77 27.00 -23.72
N SER A 604 15.54 27.49 -24.95
CA SER A 604 16.60 27.78 -25.94
C SER A 604 16.97 29.27 -26.04
N PHE A 605 16.18 30.14 -25.38
CA PHE A 605 16.26 31.60 -25.44
C PHE A 605 16.09 32.17 -26.86
N GLN A 606 15.52 31.40 -27.79
CA GLN A 606 15.28 31.81 -29.18
C GLN A 606 13.81 31.98 -29.50
N TYR A 607 13.52 32.87 -30.43
CA TYR A 607 12.26 32.85 -31.16
C TYR A 607 12.33 31.70 -32.16
N GLU A 608 11.49 30.69 -31.99
CA GLU A 608 11.59 29.45 -32.76
C GLU A 608 10.54 29.32 -33.88
N LEU A 609 9.49 30.16 -33.82
CA LEU A 609 8.52 30.36 -34.89
C LEU A 609 8.25 31.86 -35.06
N ALA A 610 8.11 32.30 -36.31
CA ALA A 610 7.51 33.56 -36.70
C ALA A 610 6.52 33.28 -37.84
N TRP A 611 5.39 33.98 -37.88
CA TRP A 611 4.36 33.83 -38.90
C TRP A 611 3.56 35.13 -39.07
N THR A 612 2.85 35.25 -40.20
CA THR A 612 2.07 36.46 -40.54
C THR A 612 0.62 36.15 -40.92
N GLY A 613 -0.28 37.11 -40.66
CA GLY A 613 -1.69 37.02 -41.06
C GLY A 613 -2.62 36.35 -40.05
N GLY A 614 -2.22 36.30 -38.77
CA GLY A 614 -3.02 35.77 -37.66
C GLY A 614 -2.19 35.62 -36.39
N PHE A 615 -2.82 35.13 -35.32
CA PHE A 615 -2.16 34.81 -34.06
C PHE A 615 -2.16 33.29 -33.81
N ILE A 616 -3.13 32.78 -33.06
CA ILE A 616 -3.21 31.37 -32.67
C ILE A 616 -4.61 30.82 -32.85
N LYS A 617 -4.72 29.49 -32.85
CA LYS A 617 -5.97 28.76 -32.74
C LYS A 617 -5.80 27.48 -31.93
N PHE A 618 -6.91 27.02 -31.39
CA PHE A 618 -7.07 25.80 -30.63
C PHE A 618 -7.89 24.79 -31.45
N SER A 619 -7.80 23.52 -31.10
CA SER A 619 -8.72 22.49 -31.62
C SER A 619 -10.10 22.65 -30.98
N GLU A 620 -11.17 22.22 -31.63
CA GLU A 620 -12.50 22.15 -30.98
C GLU A 620 -12.58 20.95 -30.01
N VAL A 621 -11.73 19.93 -30.17
CA VAL A 621 -11.74 18.71 -29.34
C VAL A 621 -11.50 19.06 -27.88
N ARG A 622 -12.45 18.68 -27.01
CA ARG A 622 -12.39 18.89 -25.55
C ARG A 622 -12.07 20.35 -25.22
N SER A 623 -12.88 21.24 -25.77
CA SER A 623 -12.79 22.72 -25.63
C SER A 623 -11.40 23.31 -25.90
N GLY A 624 -10.59 22.64 -26.73
CA GLY A 624 -9.25 23.09 -27.09
C GLY A 624 -8.17 22.86 -26.04
N LEU A 625 -8.35 21.89 -25.15
CA LEU A 625 -7.32 21.49 -24.17
C LEU A 625 -6.27 20.53 -24.76
N ILE A 626 -6.70 19.50 -25.48
CA ILE A 626 -5.86 18.30 -25.76
C ILE A 626 -4.76 18.54 -26.80
N ASN A 627 -4.97 19.39 -27.80
CA ASN A 627 -4.04 19.49 -28.94
C ASN A 627 -2.94 20.55 -28.76
N GLY A 628 -3.00 21.36 -27.70
CA GLY A 628 -2.12 22.52 -27.48
C GLY A 628 -2.47 23.72 -28.36
N VAL A 629 -1.57 24.69 -28.40
CA VAL A 629 -1.69 25.93 -29.19
C VAL A 629 -1.19 25.67 -30.60
N MET A 630 -1.99 25.98 -31.62
CA MET A 630 -1.57 25.97 -33.02
C MET A 630 -1.39 27.41 -33.52
N ILE A 631 -0.39 27.65 -34.36
CA ILE A 631 -0.29 28.92 -35.08
C ILE A 631 -1.49 29.10 -36.02
N ASP A 632 -1.94 30.35 -36.20
CA ASP A 632 -2.85 30.72 -37.27
C ASP A 632 -2.21 31.81 -38.14
N GLY A 633 -2.08 31.53 -39.45
CA GLY A 633 -1.32 32.35 -40.39
C GLY A 633 -0.20 31.58 -41.12
N ASN A 634 0.66 32.31 -41.83
CA ASN A 634 1.66 31.81 -42.76
C ASN A 634 3.07 31.81 -42.14
N PRO A 635 3.74 30.66 -41.96
CA PRO A 635 5.08 30.59 -41.39
C PRO A 635 6.15 31.36 -42.17
N GLN A 636 7.03 32.04 -41.45
CA GLN A 636 8.18 32.78 -41.98
C GLN A 636 9.49 32.20 -41.42
N PRO A 637 9.88 30.96 -41.80
CA PRO A 637 10.95 30.21 -41.13
C PRO A 637 12.34 30.85 -41.26
N ASN A 638 12.57 31.68 -42.27
CA ASN A 638 13.86 32.33 -42.49
C ASN A 638 14.16 33.41 -41.43
N GLU A 639 13.14 34.10 -40.94
CA GLU A 639 13.27 35.28 -40.07
C GLU A 639 13.78 34.92 -38.66
N VAL A 640 13.36 33.75 -38.15
CA VAL A 640 13.87 33.16 -36.90
C VAL A 640 15.26 32.54 -37.04
N THR A 641 15.78 32.43 -38.27
CA THR A 641 17.16 31.98 -38.55
C THR A 641 18.09 33.13 -38.97
N SER A 642 17.63 34.39 -38.90
CA SER A 642 18.47 35.54 -39.22
C SER A 642 19.60 35.69 -38.19
N ARG A 643 20.77 36.15 -38.63
CA ARG A 643 21.90 36.45 -37.73
C ARG A 643 21.56 37.57 -36.73
N GLU A 644 20.63 38.44 -37.09
CA GLU A 644 20.22 39.61 -36.31
C GLU A 644 19.27 39.24 -35.16
N ASN A 645 18.49 38.15 -35.30
CA ASN A 645 17.56 37.67 -34.27
C ASN A 645 18.14 36.58 -33.34
N ASN A 646 19.31 36.03 -33.68
CA ASN A 646 19.97 34.95 -32.95
C ASN A 646 20.74 35.45 -31.72
N PHE A 647 20.22 35.18 -30.52
CA PHE A 647 20.93 35.39 -29.25
C PHE A 647 21.82 34.18 -28.93
N ILE A 648 22.97 34.39 -28.28
CA ILE A 648 23.87 33.30 -27.88
C ILE A 648 23.82 33.16 -26.35
N PRO A 649 22.99 32.27 -25.80
CA PRO A 649 22.99 31.98 -24.37
C PRO A 649 24.28 31.25 -23.95
N ASN A 650 24.59 31.27 -22.66
CA ASN A 650 25.65 30.50 -22.03
C ASN A 650 25.16 29.87 -20.71
N ASP A 651 26.03 29.16 -20.00
CA ASP A 651 25.69 28.42 -18.77
C ASP A 651 25.18 29.30 -17.61
N THR A 652 25.31 30.63 -17.71
CA THR A 652 24.75 31.60 -16.74
C THR A 652 23.41 32.20 -17.17
N THR A 653 22.97 31.99 -18.42
CA THR A 653 21.70 32.53 -18.92
C THR A 653 20.52 31.88 -18.20
N GLN A 654 19.69 32.70 -17.56
CA GLN A 654 18.49 32.26 -16.85
C GLN A 654 17.27 33.04 -17.33
N TYR A 655 16.19 32.31 -17.63
CA TYR A 655 14.89 32.94 -17.88
C TYR A 655 14.31 33.43 -16.56
N ARG A 656 13.86 34.68 -16.52
CA ARG A 656 13.26 35.30 -15.34
C ARG A 656 11.77 35.59 -15.49
N GLY A 657 11.21 35.43 -16.69
CA GLY A 657 9.79 35.69 -16.98
C GLY A 657 9.59 36.73 -18.07
N PHE A 658 8.43 37.40 -18.06
CA PHE A 658 8.12 38.49 -18.98
C PHE A 658 7.30 39.61 -18.31
N PHE A 659 7.48 40.82 -18.81
CA PHE A 659 6.68 42.00 -18.49
C PHE A 659 5.61 42.22 -19.56
N ARG A 660 4.48 42.82 -19.16
CA ARG A 660 3.42 43.33 -20.05
C ARG A 660 3.19 44.83 -19.80
N HIS A 661 2.90 45.60 -20.84
CA HIS A 661 2.60 47.03 -20.74
C HIS A 661 1.76 47.45 -21.95
N GLY A 662 0.45 47.54 -21.77
CA GLY A 662 -0.48 47.49 -22.90
C GLY A 662 -0.31 46.19 -23.69
N ASP A 663 -0.41 46.27 -25.02
CA ASP A 663 -0.15 45.14 -25.92
C ASP A 663 1.31 44.67 -25.94
N GLN A 664 2.27 45.48 -25.46
CA GLN A 664 3.69 45.12 -25.52
C GLN A 664 4.05 44.05 -24.49
N VAL A 665 4.89 43.11 -24.94
CA VAL A 665 5.52 42.06 -24.13
C VAL A 665 7.02 42.24 -24.19
N ALA A 666 7.70 42.13 -23.05
CA ALA A 666 9.16 42.12 -22.98
C ALA A 666 9.65 40.96 -22.13
N PHE A 667 10.47 40.09 -22.70
CA PHE A 667 11.07 38.96 -21.99
C PHE A 667 12.25 39.41 -21.15
N PHE A 668 12.44 38.75 -20.00
CA PHE A 668 13.43 39.12 -19.01
C PHE A 668 14.39 37.95 -18.75
N TYR A 669 15.69 38.22 -18.86
CA TYR A 669 16.75 37.25 -18.61
C TYR A 669 17.78 37.79 -17.63
N LYS A 670 18.50 36.88 -16.97
CA LYS A 670 19.81 37.19 -16.37
C LYS A 670 20.89 36.51 -17.20
N HIS A 671 21.97 37.20 -17.54
CA HIS A 671 23.04 36.71 -18.42
C HIS A 671 24.38 37.35 -18.00
N ASP A 672 25.39 36.52 -17.72
CA ASP A 672 26.68 36.92 -17.14
C ASP A 672 26.57 37.82 -15.88
N GLY A 673 25.46 37.64 -15.15
CA GLY A 673 25.10 38.43 -13.96
C GLY A 673 24.34 39.73 -14.25
N GLU A 674 24.33 40.22 -15.49
CA GLU A 674 23.56 41.39 -15.92
C GLU A 674 22.09 41.03 -16.20
N ASP A 675 21.19 41.98 -16.00
CA ASP A 675 19.75 41.83 -16.23
C ASP A 675 19.39 42.38 -17.62
N LEU A 676 18.95 41.50 -18.53
CA LEU A 676 18.64 41.82 -19.92
C LEU A 676 17.15 41.91 -20.17
N LEU A 677 16.75 42.88 -21.00
CA LEU A 677 15.39 43.03 -21.51
C LEU A 677 15.39 42.73 -23.02
N ASP A 678 14.42 41.93 -23.47
CA ASP A 678 14.32 41.40 -24.83
C ASP A 678 12.90 41.60 -25.40
N VAL A 679 12.77 42.48 -26.39
CA VAL A 679 11.49 42.89 -26.96
C VAL A 679 11.38 42.42 -28.42
N PRO A 680 10.39 41.59 -28.77
CA PRO A 680 10.06 41.29 -30.16
C PRO A 680 9.37 42.50 -30.79
N THR A 681 9.82 42.91 -31.97
CA THR A 681 9.29 44.11 -32.66
C THR A 681 9.41 43.96 -34.18
N ILE A 682 8.87 44.94 -34.92
CA ILE A 682 8.91 44.98 -36.38
C ILE A 682 9.76 46.16 -36.86
N VAL A 683 10.72 45.86 -37.74
CA VAL A 683 11.61 46.83 -38.39
C VAL A 683 11.64 46.51 -39.88
N ASP A 684 11.44 47.51 -40.74
CA ASP A 684 11.42 47.36 -42.21
C ASP A 684 10.55 46.18 -42.70
N GLU A 685 9.32 46.12 -42.16
CA GLU A 685 8.28 45.10 -42.40
C GLU A 685 8.63 43.67 -41.94
N LYS A 686 9.76 43.47 -41.24
CA LYS A 686 10.27 42.16 -40.78
C LYS A 686 10.32 42.00 -39.27
N PHE A 687 10.39 40.75 -38.82
CA PHE A 687 10.62 40.43 -37.41
C PHE A 687 12.05 40.79 -36.99
N SER A 688 12.15 41.60 -35.92
CA SER A 688 13.40 42.03 -35.30
C SER A 688 13.37 41.80 -33.79
N ARG A 689 14.49 41.36 -33.23
CA ARG A 689 14.72 41.19 -31.80
C ARG A 689 15.53 42.36 -31.23
N GLN A 690 14.96 43.11 -30.29
CA GLN A 690 15.69 44.14 -29.54
C GLN A 690 16.05 43.61 -28.15
N ILE A 691 17.31 43.19 -27.98
CA ILE A 691 17.84 42.71 -26.69
C ILE A 691 18.99 43.62 -26.22
N ALA A 692 18.89 44.14 -24.99
CA ALA A 692 19.93 44.95 -24.35
C ALA A 692 19.82 44.91 -22.82
N PRO A 693 20.88 45.30 -22.08
CA PRO A 693 20.80 45.46 -20.63
C PRO A 693 19.69 46.41 -20.20
N LEU A 694 18.89 46.01 -19.20
CA LEU A 694 17.67 46.68 -18.78
C LEU A 694 17.87 48.17 -18.50
N GLN A 695 18.99 48.57 -17.88
CA GLN A 695 19.27 49.98 -17.58
C GLN A 695 19.55 50.84 -18.83
N SER A 696 19.91 50.20 -19.94
CA SER A 696 20.20 50.84 -21.25
C SER A 696 19.07 50.70 -22.27
N HIS A 697 18.18 49.72 -22.10
CA HIS A 697 17.15 49.39 -23.08
C HIS A 697 16.16 50.56 -23.30
N PRO A 698 15.79 50.92 -24.56
CA PRO A 698 14.89 52.05 -24.83
C PRO A 698 13.53 51.95 -24.13
N LEU A 699 12.97 50.74 -24.05
CA LEU A 699 11.65 50.47 -23.46
C LEU A 699 11.70 50.08 -21.96
N LYS A 700 12.79 50.39 -21.24
CA LYS A 700 13.00 49.95 -19.85
C LYS A 700 11.94 50.35 -18.82
N SER A 701 11.08 51.31 -19.14
CA SER A 701 9.89 51.65 -18.35
C SER A 701 8.87 50.51 -18.25
N ILE A 702 8.93 49.50 -19.14
CA ILE A 702 8.10 48.29 -19.06
C ILE A 702 8.29 47.52 -17.74
N ALA A 703 9.46 47.64 -17.11
CA ALA A 703 9.77 47.04 -15.82
C ALA A 703 9.35 47.90 -14.60
N GLN A 704 8.48 48.91 -14.82
CA GLN A 704 7.92 49.81 -13.80
C GLN A 704 6.39 49.75 -13.76
N GLY A 705 5.82 48.70 -14.37
CA GLY A 705 4.39 48.54 -14.60
C GLY A 705 3.87 49.29 -15.83
N GLY A 706 2.65 48.96 -16.24
CA GLY A 706 1.98 49.57 -17.39
C GLY A 706 0.54 50.00 -17.10
N PRO A 707 -0.12 50.68 -18.05
CA PRO A 707 -1.52 51.03 -17.87
C PRO A 707 -2.39 49.77 -17.99
N ALA A 708 -3.20 49.43 -16.98
CA ALA A 708 -4.17 48.33 -16.98
C ALA A 708 -4.76 48.01 -18.37
N ASN A 709 -4.64 46.77 -18.81
CA ASN A 709 -5.36 46.26 -19.97
C ASN A 709 -6.84 46.00 -19.65
N TRP A 710 -7.16 45.69 -18.39
CA TRP A 710 -8.49 45.23 -17.97
C TRP A 710 -9.08 46.14 -16.90
N LYS A 711 -9.61 47.28 -17.35
CA LYS A 711 -10.16 48.34 -16.47
C LYS A 711 -11.59 48.05 -16.02
N GLU A 712 -12.25 47.10 -16.65
CA GLU A 712 -13.63 46.69 -16.40
C GLU A 712 -13.77 45.85 -15.13
N THR A 713 -14.68 46.26 -14.24
CA THR A 713 -15.17 45.43 -13.14
C THR A 713 -16.55 44.87 -13.47
N ILE A 714 -16.77 43.59 -13.20
CA ILE A 714 -18.04 42.88 -13.47
C ILE A 714 -18.66 42.49 -12.12
N GLN A 715 -19.92 42.86 -11.89
CA GLN A 715 -20.68 42.39 -10.72
C GLN A 715 -21.58 41.22 -11.13
N THR A 716 -21.51 40.11 -10.40
CA THR A 716 -22.38 38.95 -10.56
C THR A 716 -23.16 38.68 -9.27
N ASN A 717 -24.20 37.86 -9.34
CA ASN A 717 -25.00 37.49 -8.17
C ASN A 717 -24.47 36.19 -7.54
N PHE A 718 -24.99 35.79 -6.39
CA PHE A 718 -24.87 34.40 -5.94
C PHE A 718 -26.05 33.93 -5.12
N THR A 719 -26.39 32.65 -5.30
CA THR A 719 -27.56 32.03 -4.68
C THR A 719 -27.14 31.28 -3.43
N LEU A 720 -27.69 31.71 -2.29
CA LEU A 720 -27.53 31.00 -1.02
C LEU A 720 -28.42 29.74 -1.00
N SER A 721 -27.86 28.59 -0.63
CA SER A 721 -28.64 27.35 -0.50
C SER A 721 -29.46 27.30 0.79
N GLN A 722 -30.63 26.67 0.70
CA GLN A 722 -31.68 26.57 1.73
C GLN A 722 -32.32 25.16 1.75
N THR A 723 -31.52 24.10 1.57
CA THR A 723 -31.98 22.69 1.56
C THR A 723 -32.36 22.13 2.94
N ASP A 724 -32.16 22.95 3.98
CA ASP A 724 -32.25 22.61 5.40
C ASP A 724 -31.11 21.68 5.91
N SER A 725 -30.08 21.47 5.09
CA SER A 725 -28.92 20.59 5.37
C SER A 725 -27.95 21.14 6.42
N ALA A 726 -27.14 20.24 7.01
CA ALA A 726 -26.01 20.58 7.88
C ALA A 726 -24.84 21.23 7.13
N TYR A 727 -24.66 20.88 5.85
CA TYR A 727 -23.78 21.57 4.91
C TYR A 727 -24.61 22.05 3.72
N GLU A 728 -24.56 23.35 3.44
CA GLU A 728 -25.30 24.01 2.35
C GLU A 728 -24.32 24.49 1.29
N ILE A 729 -24.66 24.29 0.01
CA ILE A 729 -23.78 24.62 -1.13
C ILE A 729 -24.29 25.89 -1.83
N ASP A 730 -23.70 27.05 -1.53
CA ASP A 730 -23.95 28.29 -2.25
C ASP A 730 -23.32 28.25 -3.64
N HIS A 731 -24.03 28.71 -4.68
CA HIS A 731 -23.51 28.86 -6.04
C HIS A 731 -23.14 30.32 -6.32
N ILE A 732 -21.84 30.58 -6.54
CA ILE A 732 -21.33 31.89 -6.91
C ILE A 732 -21.24 32.01 -8.43
N GLU A 733 -22.03 32.93 -9.00
CA GLU A 733 -22.13 33.10 -10.44
C GLU A 733 -20.82 33.65 -11.01
N LEU A 734 -20.24 32.92 -11.97
CA LEU A 734 -19.05 33.35 -12.68
C LEU A 734 -19.39 34.46 -13.70
N PRO A 735 -18.47 35.37 -14.03
CA PRO A 735 -18.66 36.40 -15.05
C PRO A 735 -18.65 35.81 -16.48
N LYS A 736 -19.60 34.91 -16.78
CA LYS A 736 -19.79 34.24 -18.07
C LYS A 736 -20.04 35.21 -19.22
N GLN A 737 -20.63 36.37 -18.92
CA GLN A 737 -20.71 37.52 -19.82
C GLN A 737 -19.58 38.50 -19.44
N ASN A 738 -18.45 38.40 -20.13
CA ASN A 738 -17.30 39.30 -19.96
C ASN A 738 -16.82 39.85 -21.32
N PRO A 739 -16.19 41.04 -21.38
CA PRO A 739 -15.77 41.68 -22.63
C PRO A 739 -14.91 40.78 -23.52
N TRP A 740 -14.00 40.04 -22.89
CA TRP A 740 -13.01 39.19 -23.55
C TRP A 740 -13.56 37.83 -23.99
N LYS A 741 -14.85 37.53 -23.73
CA LYS A 741 -15.47 36.21 -23.97
C LYS A 741 -14.62 35.07 -23.39
N SER A 742 -13.93 35.33 -22.29
CA SER A 742 -13.07 34.36 -21.62
C SER A 742 -13.91 33.21 -21.09
N VAL A 743 -13.48 31.99 -21.40
CA VAL A 743 -14.13 30.75 -20.97
C VAL A 743 -13.61 30.41 -19.58
N LEU A 744 -14.50 30.30 -18.60
CA LEU A 744 -14.16 30.23 -17.18
C LEU A 744 -14.22 28.80 -16.63
N TYR A 745 -13.38 27.92 -17.18
CA TYR A 745 -13.16 26.59 -16.59
C TYR A 745 -12.15 26.79 -15.47
N LEU A 746 -12.52 26.61 -14.21
CA LEU A 746 -11.71 27.10 -13.09
C LEU A 746 -10.70 26.04 -12.63
N GLY A 747 -9.39 26.29 -12.81
CA GLY A 747 -8.31 25.34 -12.58
C GLY A 747 -7.58 25.46 -11.24
N GLY A 748 -7.86 26.50 -10.44
CA GLY A 748 -7.21 26.73 -9.14
C GLY A 748 -7.75 27.97 -8.42
N ILE A 749 -7.78 27.93 -7.08
CA ILE A 749 -8.23 29.04 -6.23
C ILE A 749 -7.29 29.24 -5.04
N ALA A 750 -7.23 30.49 -4.55
CA ALA A 750 -6.51 30.91 -3.35
C ALA A 750 -7.09 32.22 -2.80
N PHE A 751 -6.79 32.56 -1.55
CA PHE A 751 -7.27 33.80 -0.91
C PHE A 751 -6.10 34.74 -0.58
N ASP A 752 -6.31 36.04 -0.73
CA ASP A 752 -5.38 37.03 -0.18
C ASP A 752 -5.59 37.20 1.34
N SER A 753 -4.66 37.92 2.00
CA SER A 753 -4.71 38.20 3.45
C SER A 753 -5.90 39.06 3.89
N SER A 754 -6.64 39.64 2.94
CA SER A 754 -7.90 40.37 3.17
C SER A 754 -9.14 39.51 2.90
N GLY A 755 -8.97 38.22 2.58
CA GLY A 755 -10.07 37.30 2.30
C GLY A 755 -10.75 37.51 0.95
N ASN A 756 -10.12 38.20 -0.01
CA ASN A 756 -10.56 38.21 -1.40
C ASN A 756 -10.11 36.93 -2.10
N LEU A 757 -10.93 36.45 -3.03
CA LEU A 757 -10.65 35.25 -3.78
C LEU A 757 -9.88 35.61 -5.06
N TYR A 758 -8.83 34.87 -5.35
CA TYR A 758 -8.29 34.77 -6.69
C TYR A 758 -8.65 33.40 -7.28
N VAL A 759 -8.89 33.35 -8.59
CA VAL A 759 -9.11 32.11 -9.34
C VAL A 759 -8.33 32.13 -10.65
N CYS A 760 -7.68 31.02 -11.01
CA CYS A 760 -7.12 30.82 -12.34
C CYS A 760 -8.05 29.96 -13.21
N SER A 761 -8.09 30.24 -14.52
CA SER A 761 -8.78 29.38 -15.48
C SER A 761 -7.82 28.42 -16.17
N VAL A 762 -8.31 27.24 -16.55
CA VAL A 762 -7.57 26.26 -17.36
C VAL A 762 -7.16 26.85 -18.72
N GLN A 763 -7.81 27.93 -19.17
CA GLN A 763 -7.46 28.65 -20.39
C GLN A 763 -6.23 29.56 -20.25
N GLY A 764 -5.85 29.94 -19.03
CA GLY A 764 -4.67 30.78 -18.74
C GLY A 764 -4.94 32.16 -18.14
N ASP A 765 -6.18 32.45 -17.72
CA ASP A 765 -6.49 33.72 -17.03
C ASP A 765 -6.32 33.61 -15.51
N VAL A 766 -6.15 34.75 -14.84
CA VAL A 766 -6.40 34.92 -13.40
C VAL A 766 -7.40 36.04 -13.18
N TRP A 767 -8.34 35.82 -12.27
CA TRP A 767 -9.39 36.76 -11.90
C TRP A 767 -9.41 36.97 -10.39
N ARG A 768 -9.59 38.22 -9.95
CA ARG A 768 -9.79 38.59 -8.55
C ARG A 768 -11.28 38.86 -8.32
N ALA A 769 -11.88 38.16 -7.36
CA ALA A 769 -13.23 38.38 -6.87
C ALA A 769 -13.22 38.97 -5.45
N SER A 770 -14.20 39.80 -5.13
CA SER A 770 -14.33 40.51 -3.86
C SER A 770 -15.79 40.73 -3.48
N GLY A 771 -16.07 41.07 -2.21
CA GLY A 771 -17.42 41.42 -1.73
C GLY A 771 -18.39 40.24 -1.55
N PHE A 772 -17.93 39.00 -1.68
CA PHE A 772 -18.76 37.78 -1.63
C PHE A 772 -18.86 37.14 -0.22
N GLN A 773 -18.24 37.76 0.79
CA GLN A 773 -18.28 37.31 2.17
C GLN A 773 -19.72 37.33 2.70
N TYR A 774 -20.12 36.31 3.47
CA TYR A 774 -21.49 36.20 4.00
C TYR A 774 -21.81 37.39 4.94
N PRO A 775 -23.01 38.01 4.89
CA PRO A 775 -24.23 37.62 4.18
C PRO A 775 -24.46 38.35 2.84
N SER A 776 -23.40 38.73 2.12
CA SER A 776 -23.55 39.25 0.75
C SER A 776 -24.28 38.24 -0.16
N THR A 777 -24.77 38.72 -1.30
CA THR A 777 -25.31 37.92 -2.42
C THR A 777 -24.81 38.40 -3.78
N THR A 778 -23.72 39.17 -3.83
CA THR A 778 -23.07 39.60 -5.08
C THR A 778 -21.54 39.53 -4.98
N ALA A 779 -20.86 39.24 -6.09
CA ALA A 779 -19.41 39.24 -6.19
C ALA A 779 -18.94 40.26 -7.22
N THR A 780 -17.88 41.01 -6.92
CA THR A 780 -17.24 41.97 -7.85
C THR A 780 -15.92 41.41 -8.35
N TRP A 781 -15.79 41.28 -9.68
CA TRP A 781 -14.68 40.64 -10.38
C TRP A 781 -13.85 41.65 -11.19
N LYS A 782 -12.52 41.52 -11.19
CA LYS A 782 -11.58 42.13 -12.17
C LYS A 782 -10.69 41.01 -12.75
N ARG A 783 -10.34 41.08 -14.05
CA ARG A 783 -9.29 40.23 -14.63
C ARG A 783 -7.93 40.75 -14.13
N PHE A 784 -7.08 39.86 -13.65
CA PHE A 784 -5.79 40.18 -13.01
C PHE A 784 -4.59 39.73 -13.86
N ALA A 785 -4.72 38.61 -14.60
CA ALA A 785 -3.70 38.14 -15.53
C ALA A 785 -4.34 37.41 -16.73
N SER A 786 -3.60 37.27 -17.84
CA SER A 786 -3.98 36.42 -18.98
C SER A 786 -2.77 35.78 -19.66
N GLY A 787 -3.04 34.70 -20.40
CA GLY A 787 -2.08 34.06 -21.30
C GLY A 787 -1.15 33.03 -20.65
N LEU A 788 -1.43 32.57 -19.44
CA LEU A 788 -0.68 31.47 -18.79
C LEU A 788 -0.91 30.12 -19.49
N HIS A 789 0.02 29.19 -19.36
CA HIS A 789 -0.07 27.86 -19.96
C HIS A 789 -0.90 26.89 -19.10
N ASP A 790 -2.16 26.66 -19.49
CA ASP A 790 -3.06 25.66 -18.92
C ASP A 790 -3.08 25.63 -17.36
N ALA A 791 -3.45 26.77 -16.75
CA ALA A 791 -3.23 27.03 -15.32
C ALA A 791 -4.13 26.18 -14.39
N LEU A 792 -3.50 25.28 -13.62
CA LEU A 792 -4.16 24.16 -12.94
C LEU A 792 -3.79 24.00 -11.45
N GLY A 793 -3.25 25.06 -10.83
CA GLY A 793 -3.02 25.16 -9.39
C GLY A 793 -2.64 26.58 -8.97
N MET A 794 -2.91 26.96 -7.72
CA MET A 794 -2.56 28.29 -7.21
C MET A 794 -2.35 28.30 -5.69
N VAL A 795 -1.39 29.12 -5.24
CA VAL A 795 -1.10 29.44 -3.84
C VAL A 795 -0.96 30.96 -3.71
N ILE A 796 -1.46 31.53 -2.62
CA ILE A 796 -1.22 32.93 -2.23
C ILE A 796 -0.80 32.94 -0.77
N ASP A 797 0.31 33.60 -0.48
CA ASP A 797 0.84 33.79 0.86
C ASP A 797 1.65 35.10 0.96
N ALA A 798 2.49 35.27 1.99
CA ALA A 798 3.29 36.46 2.21
C ALA A 798 4.37 36.72 1.14
N ASP A 799 4.79 35.70 0.37
CA ASP A 799 5.70 35.86 -0.77
C ASP A 799 4.95 36.26 -2.06
N GLY A 800 3.61 36.28 -2.07
CA GLY A 800 2.78 36.76 -3.19
C GLY A 800 1.93 35.68 -3.86
N ILE A 801 1.65 35.88 -5.15
CA ILE A 801 0.67 35.10 -5.92
C ILE A 801 1.39 34.11 -6.85
N PHE A 802 1.28 32.81 -6.58
CA PHE A 802 1.92 31.74 -7.34
C PHE A 802 0.89 30.92 -8.12
N VAL A 803 0.99 30.92 -9.44
CA VAL A 803 0.12 30.15 -10.34
C VAL A 803 0.93 29.06 -11.04
N LEU A 804 0.47 27.81 -10.93
CA LEU A 804 1.03 26.68 -11.64
C LEU A 804 0.49 26.66 -13.07
N GLY A 805 1.35 27.00 -14.02
CA GLY A 805 1.21 26.61 -15.42
C GLY A 805 1.86 25.25 -15.69
N ARG A 806 1.57 24.69 -16.85
CA ARG A 806 2.17 23.44 -17.34
C ARG A 806 3.64 23.59 -17.75
N ASP A 807 4.09 24.83 -17.94
CA ASP A 807 5.47 25.25 -18.21
C ASP A 807 6.25 25.59 -16.93
N GLN A 808 5.68 26.41 -16.05
CA GLN A 808 6.36 26.97 -14.88
C GLN A 808 5.37 27.27 -13.73
N ILE A 809 5.88 27.34 -12.51
CA ILE A 809 5.25 28.15 -11.46
C ILE A 809 5.56 29.61 -11.80
N THR A 810 4.53 30.36 -12.16
CA THR A 810 4.59 31.81 -12.40
C THR A 810 4.27 32.53 -11.10
N ARG A 811 5.12 33.47 -10.68
CA ARG A 811 4.81 34.41 -9.60
C ARG A 811 4.37 35.73 -10.22
N LEU A 812 3.14 36.15 -9.93
CA LEU A 812 2.53 37.34 -10.52
C LEU A 812 2.78 38.56 -9.62
N HIS A 813 3.28 39.64 -10.24
CA HIS A 813 3.55 40.91 -9.58
C HIS A 813 2.74 42.02 -10.25
N ASP A 814 1.93 42.71 -9.45
CA ASP A 814 1.43 44.05 -9.73
C ASP A 814 2.55 45.03 -9.30
N LEU A 815 3.02 45.89 -10.21
CA LEU A 815 4.16 46.78 -9.97
C LEU A 815 3.75 48.24 -9.73
N ASN A 816 2.45 48.56 -9.84
CA ASN A 816 1.95 49.93 -9.77
C ASN A 816 0.67 50.13 -8.93
N ASP A 817 0.18 49.07 -8.29
CA ASP A 817 -1.04 48.98 -7.47
C ASP A 817 -2.37 49.24 -8.23
N ASP A 818 -2.42 49.06 -9.57
CA ASP A 818 -3.67 49.23 -10.35
C ASP A 818 -4.62 48.00 -10.28
N GLY A 819 -4.13 46.87 -9.76
CA GLY A 819 -4.84 45.60 -9.63
C GLY A 819 -4.70 44.70 -10.84
N GLU A 820 -3.55 44.69 -11.51
CA GLU A 820 -3.23 43.86 -12.69
C GLU A 820 -1.79 43.35 -12.57
N ALA A 821 -1.50 42.16 -13.10
CA ALA A 821 -0.14 41.62 -13.11
C ALA A 821 0.66 42.20 -14.29
N ASP A 822 1.66 43.03 -13.98
CA ASP A 822 2.64 43.56 -14.94
C ASP A 822 3.75 42.56 -15.23
N PHE A 823 4.26 41.88 -14.20
CA PHE A 823 5.41 40.97 -14.31
C PHE A 823 5.05 39.54 -13.94
N TYR A 824 5.34 38.64 -14.88
CA TYR A 824 5.05 37.21 -14.84
C TYR A 824 6.37 36.49 -14.58
N GLU A 825 6.82 36.50 -13.32
CA GLU A 825 8.12 35.93 -12.93
C GLU A 825 8.13 34.41 -13.13
N CYS A 826 9.11 33.89 -13.85
CA CYS A 826 9.45 32.47 -13.83
C CYS A 826 10.09 32.16 -12.47
N PHE A 827 9.26 31.75 -11.50
CA PHE A 827 9.72 31.39 -10.17
C PHE A 827 10.35 29.99 -10.16
N SER A 828 9.75 29.04 -10.87
CA SER A 828 10.33 27.71 -11.09
C SER A 828 9.87 27.08 -12.39
N SER A 829 10.81 26.61 -13.20
CA SER A 829 10.59 25.76 -14.39
C SER A 829 11.12 24.32 -14.17
N ALA A 830 11.31 23.90 -12.92
CA ALA A 830 12.04 22.68 -12.54
C ALA A 830 11.27 21.36 -12.76
N MET A 831 9.96 21.42 -12.99
CA MET A 831 9.14 20.33 -13.54
C MET A 831 9.45 20.11 -15.04
N LYS A 832 8.94 19.04 -15.66
CA LYS A 832 9.03 18.80 -17.11
C LYS A 832 7.68 18.88 -17.81
N THR A 833 7.60 19.69 -18.85
CA THR A 833 6.40 19.83 -19.69
C THR A 833 6.35 18.75 -20.76
N SER A 834 5.36 17.86 -20.67
CA SER A 834 5.08 16.87 -21.72
C SER A 834 4.40 17.51 -22.94
N PRO A 835 4.76 17.13 -24.18
CA PRO A 835 4.05 17.55 -25.39
C PRO A 835 2.78 16.71 -25.66
N SER A 836 2.42 15.77 -24.77
CA SER A 836 1.20 14.95 -24.86
C SER A 836 -0.07 15.78 -24.62
N GLY A 837 -1.21 15.32 -25.11
CA GLY A 837 -2.51 15.97 -24.88
C GLY A 837 -3.23 15.59 -23.59
N HIS A 838 -2.72 14.62 -22.83
CA HIS A 838 -3.41 14.04 -21.66
C HIS A 838 -2.60 14.06 -20.36
N ASP A 839 -1.44 14.72 -20.34
CA ASP A 839 -0.51 14.73 -19.20
C ASP A 839 -0.33 16.15 -18.65
N TYR A 840 -1.30 16.60 -17.87
CA TYR A 840 -1.30 17.92 -17.23
C TYR A 840 -0.49 17.89 -15.94
N ILE A 841 -0.03 19.08 -15.51
CA ILE A 841 0.62 19.29 -14.22
C ILE A 841 -0.42 19.98 -13.33
N CYS A 842 -0.88 19.30 -12.29
CA CYS A 842 -2.10 19.66 -11.56
C CYS A 842 -1.88 19.78 -10.06
N GLY A 843 -2.59 20.74 -9.45
CA GLY A 843 -2.52 21.05 -8.04
C GLY A 843 -1.23 21.77 -7.64
N LEU A 844 -1.36 22.77 -6.79
CA LEU A 844 -0.22 23.47 -6.18
C LEU A 844 -0.51 23.66 -4.71
N GLU A 845 0.23 22.98 -3.85
CA GLU A 845 0.24 23.21 -2.40
C GLU A 845 1.62 23.73 -1.99
N ARG A 846 1.72 24.37 -0.81
CA ARG A 846 2.98 24.86 -0.26
C ARG A 846 3.08 24.52 1.23
N ASP A 847 4.22 24.02 1.68
CA ASP A 847 4.45 23.73 3.11
C ASP A 847 4.95 24.95 3.90
N THR A 848 5.02 24.82 5.22
CA THR A 848 5.50 25.85 6.15
C THR A 848 7.01 26.10 6.09
N GLN A 849 7.76 25.32 5.31
CA GLN A 849 9.16 25.57 4.95
C GLN A 849 9.28 26.28 3.60
N GLY A 850 8.16 26.53 2.92
CA GLY A 850 8.05 27.23 1.64
C GLY A 850 8.18 26.33 0.40
N ASN A 851 8.33 25.01 0.55
CA ASN A 851 8.44 24.10 -0.59
C ASN A 851 7.08 23.92 -1.28
N PHE A 852 7.07 23.83 -2.60
CA PHE A 852 5.86 23.64 -3.39
C PHE A 852 5.67 22.18 -3.79
N TYR A 853 4.41 21.74 -3.93
CA TYR A 853 4.05 20.36 -4.28
C TYR A 853 3.08 20.35 -5.46
N THR A 854 3.34 19.50 -6.45
CA THR A 854 2.53 19.35 -7.67
C THR A 854 2.66 17.96 -8.27
N ALA A 855 1.70 17.50 -9.08
CA ALA A 855 1.70 16.16 -9.66
C ALA A 855 1.45 16.15 -11.18
N SER A 856 2.05 15.17 -11.87
CA SER A 856 1.76 14.82 -13.28
C SER A 856 1.77 13.31 -13.51
N GLY A 857 1.27 12.83 -14.65
CA GLY A 857 1.33 11.42 -15.01
C GLY A 857 2.72 10.98 -15.50
N ASN A 858 3.47 11.90 -16.12
CA ASN A 858 4.82 11.67 -16.63
C ASN A 858 5.90 11.64 -15.54
N GLU A 859 5.83 12.50 -14.52
CA GLU A 859 6.85 12.57 -13.46
C GLU A 859 6.39 12.03 -12.10
N GLY A 860 5.09 11.98 -11.85
CA GLY A 860 4.53 11.67 -10.54
C GLY A 860 4.40 12.90 -9.64
N LEU A 861 4.53 12.71 -8.33
CA LEU A 861 4.50 13.79 -7.33
C LEU A 861 5.89 14.42 -7.20
N LEU A 862 5.95 15.74 -7.36
CA LEU A 862 7.15 16.56 -7.19
C LEU A 862 7.05 17.39 -5.90
N GLN A 863 8.18 17.51 -5.20
CA GLN A 863 8.48 18.60 -4.27
C GLN A 863 9.46 19.54 -4.95
N ILE A 864 9.15 20.82 -5.02
CA ILE A 864 10.00 21.90 -5.55
C ILE A 864 10.52 22.72 -4.38
N SER A 865 11.82 23.01 -4.35
CA SER A 865 12.46 23.72 -3.24
C SER A 865 11.87 25.12 -3.03
N ALA A 866 11.90 25.60 -1.78
CA ALA A 866 11.35 26.90 -1.39
C ALA A 866 11.95 28.12 -2.14
N ASP A 867 13.09 27.94 -2.82
CA ASP A 867 13.74 28.95 -3.66
C ASP A 867 13.48 28.76 -5.17
N GLY A 868 12.61 27.81 -5.55
CA GLY A 868 12.21 27.49 -6.92
C GLY A 868 13.24 26.71 -7.75
N LYS A 869 14.49 26.52 -7.28
CA LYS A 869 15.60 26.09 -8.15
C LYS A 869 15.72 24.59 -8.39
N SER A 870 15.06 23.74 -7.60
CA SER A 870 15.23 22.28 -7.68
C SER A 870 13.92 21.53 -7.48
N ALA A 871 13.80 20.34 -8.09
CA ALA A 871 12.66 19.45 -7.94
C ALA A 871 13.12 18.04 -7.53
N ARG A 872 12.42 17.43 -6.58
CA ARG A 872 12.60 16.06 -6.08
C ARG A 872 11.33 15.26 -6.33
N VAL A 873 11.45 14.11 -6.99
CA VAL A 873 10.33 13.16 -7.15
C VAL A 873 10.10 12.45 -5.82
N LEU A 874 8.88 12.54 -5.28
CA LEU A 874 8.48 11.91 -4.01
C LEU A 874 7.72 10.59 -4.21
N ALA A 875 6.96 10.46 -5.29
CA ALA A 875 6.22 9.25 -5.63
C ALA A 875 5.93 9.22 -7.13
N THR A 876 5.68 8.04 -7.69
CA THR A 876 5.42 7.87 -9.13
C THR A 876 4.25 6.91 -9.38
N GLY A 877 3.80 6.83 -10.63
CA GLY A 877 2.80 5.83 -11.03
C GLY A 877 1.34 6.26 -10.89
N PHE A 878 1.09 7.56 -10.82
CA PHE A 878 -0.25 8.13 -10.94
C PHE A 878 -0.67 8.25 -12.41
N ARG A 879 -1.96 8.05 -12.67
CA ARG A 879 -2.59 8.29 -13.97
C ARG A 879 -3.54 9.48 -13.85
N ASN A 880 -3.22 10.55 -14.58
CA ASN A 880 -3.96 11.82 -14.59
C ASN A 880 -4.26 12.33 -13.15
N PRO A 881 -3.24 12.59 -12.31
CA PRO A 881 -3.46 13.07 -10.94
C PRO A 881 -3.97 14.51 -10.93
N ASP A 882 -5.29 14.70 -11.00
CA ASP A 882 -5.89 16.03 -11.10
C ASP A 882 -6.00 16.75 -9.73
N GLY A 883 -4.84 17.06 -9.17
CA GLY A 883 -4.66 17.79 -7.92
C GLY A 883 -3.79 17.02 -6.93
N LEU A 884 -3.81 17.48 -5.68
CA LEU A 884 -3.29 16.80 -4.49
C LEU A 884 -3.99 17.40 -3.26
N GLY A 885 -3.52 17.05 -2.06
CA GLY A 885 -3.82 17.77 -0.83
C GLY A 885 -2.70 17.60 0.19
N LEU A 886 -2.36 18.65 0.92
CA LEU A 886 -1.35 18.65 1.98
C LEU A 886 -2.00 18.42 3.35
N LEU A 887 -1.44 17.51 4.16
CA LEU A 887 -1.88 17.27 5.53
C LEU A 887 -1.05 18.10 6.54
N PRO A 888 -1.59 18.42 7.74
CA PRO A 888 -0.86 19.20 8.76
C PRO A 888 0.42 18.53 9.31
N ASP A 889 0.61 17.23 9.06
CA ASP A 889 1.82 16.48 9.40
C ASP A 889 2.87 16.47 8.26
N GLY A 890 2.60 17.18 7.16
CA GLY A 890 3.49 17.29 6.00
C GLY A 890 3.33 16.18 4.96
N ARG A 891 2.51 15.14 5.21
CA ARG A 891 2.23 14.11 4.20
C ARG A 891 1.30 14.63 3.10
N ILE A 892 1.44 14.08 1.90
CA ILE A 892 0.73 14.52 0.70
C ILE A 892 -0.22 13.42 0.23
N THR A 893 -1.48 13.78 0.00
CA THR A 893 -2.45 12.92 -0.68
C THR A 893 -2.49 13.22 -2.18
N VAL A 894 -2.54 12.19 -3.01
CA VAL A 894 -2.52 12.31 -4.48
C VAL A 894 -3.67 11.50 -5.09
N PRO A 895 -4.60 12.15 -5.82
CA PRO A 895 -5.62 11.47 -6.61
C PRO A 895 -5.03 10.77 -7.83
N SER A 896 -5.73 9.79 -8.38
CA SER A 896 -5.42 9.18 -9.68
C SER A 896 -6.68 8.56 -10.27
N SER A 897 -7.01 8.89 -11.52
CA SER A 897 -8.27 8.46 -12.17
C SER A 897 -8.14 7.09 -12.85
N GLU A 898 -9.19 6.26 -12.73
CA GLU A 898 -9.25 4.89 -13.29
C GLU A 898 -8.82 4.79 -14.76
N GLY A 899 -8.10 3.72 -15.11
CA GLY A 899 -7.61 3.47 -16.45
C GLY A 899 -6.61 2.33 -16.57
N ASN A 900 -5.84 2.32 -17.66
CA ASN A 900 -4.81 1.32 -17.92
C ASN A 900 -3.80 1.29 -16.77
N TRP A 901 -3.67 0.15 -16.09
CA TRP A 901 -2.86 -0.02 -14.88
C TRP A 901 -3.27 0.86 -13.68
N THR A 902 -4.51 1.34 -13.66
CA THR A 902 -5.13 2.07 -12.53
C THR A 902 -6.53 1.48 -12.30
N PRO A 903 -6.67 0.41 -11.49
CA PRO A 903 -7.84 -0.48 -11.53
C PRO A 903 -9.17 0.14 -11.10
N SER A 904 -9.12 1.16 -10.26
CA SER A 904 -10.19 2.12 -9.99
C SER A 904 -9.56 3.48 -9.76
N SER A 905 -10.39 4.53 -9.67
CA SER A 905 -9.94 5.81 -9.12
C SER A 905 -9.39 5.59 -7.70
N MET A 906 -8.42 6.40 -7.26
CA MET A 906 -7.75 6.16 -5.97
C MET A 906 -7.15 7.42 -5.36
N ILE A 907 -7.03 7.40 -4.03
CA ILE A 907 -6.28 8.39 -3.26
C ILE A 907 -5.08 7.68 -2.64
N SER A 908 -3.89 8.09 -3.05
CA SER A 908 -2.62 7.63 -2.47
C SER A 908 -2.18 8.58 -1.35
N LEU A 909 -1.42 8.08 -0.38
CA LEU A 909 -0.80 8.89 0.68
C LEU A 909 0.72 8.72 0.60
N VAL A 910 1.45 9.83 0.60
CA VAL A 910 2.91 9.87 0.41
C VAL A 910 3.56 10.60 1.57
N ASP A 911 4.57 9.97 2.17
CA ASP A 911 5.46 10.59 3.15
C ASP A 911 6.67 11.21 2.44
N PRO A 912 6.90 12.54 2.52
CA PRO A 912 8.02 13.21 1.84
C PRO A 912 9.40 12.87 2.46
N THR A 913 9.42 12.18 3.62
CA THR A 913 10.64 11.77 4.33
C THR A 913 11.05 10.33 4.03
N ALA A 914 10.23 9.55 3.32
CA ALA A 914 10.52 8.14 3.01
C ALA A 914 11.78 7.97 2.13
N ASP A 915 12.63 6.99 2.49
CA ASP A 915 13.90 6.68 1.79
C ASP A 915 13.73 6.29 0.31
N LYS A 916 12.53 5.85 -0.09
CA LYS A 916 12.22 5.34 -1.43
C LYS A 916 10.86 5.87 -1.91
N PRO A 917 10.81 6.58 -3.05
CA PRO A 917 9.55 6.96 -3.68
C PRO A 917 8.67 5.75 -4.02
N PRO A 918 7.42 5.67 -3.52
CA PRO A 918 6.49 4.61 -3.88
C PRO A 918 6.03 4.69 -5.34
N PHE A 919 5.48 3.59 -5.84
CA PHE A 919 5.03 3.39 -7.21
C PHE A 919 3.60 2.84 -7.29
N PHE A 920 2.64 3.69 -7.65
CA PHE A 920 1.21 3.36 -7.65
C PHE A 920 0.66 2.76 -8.97
N GLY A 921 1.55 2.35 -9.89
CA GLY A 921 1.22 1.35 -10.93
C GLY A 921 1.15 1.82 -12.39
N TYR A 922 0.93 3.10 -12.69
CA TYR A 922 0.92 3.61 -14.08
C TYR A 922 2.35 3.81 -14.64
N PRO A 923 2.68 3.50 -15.91
CA PRO A 923 1.87 2.89 -16.96
C PRO A 923 2.08 1.37 -17.08
N GLY A 924 2.45 0.69 -15.99
CA GLY A 924 2.69 -0.76 -15.94
C GLY A 924 3.70 -1.17 -14.86
N PRO A 925 3.79 -2.48 -14.54
CA PRO A 925 4.65 -2.99 -13.48
C PRO A 925 6.13 -2.74 -13.76
N ARG A 926 6.89 -2.42 -12.70
CA ARG A 926 8.34 -2.24 -12.74
C ARG A 926 9.02 -3.48 -12.16
N ASP A 927 10.06 -3.99 -12.83
CA ASP A 927 10.82 -5.19 -12.42
C ASP A 927 9.97 -6.44 -12.11
N GLY A 928 8.77 -6.56 -12.69
CA GLY A 928 7.82 -7.65 -12.39
C GLY A 928 7.13 -7.54 -11.01
N LYS A 929 7.30 -6.44 -10.29
CA LYS A 929 6.69 -6.20 -8.97
C LYS A 929 5.27 -5.64 -9.10
N ALA A 930 4.46 -5.92 -8.08
CA ALA A 930 3.20 -5.21 -7.85
C ALA A 930 3.47 -3.72 -7.50
N PRO A 931 2.50 -2.82 -7.75
CA PRO A 931 2.56 -1.46 -7.22
C PRO A 931 2.36 -1.41 -5.71
N ASP A 932 2.77 -0.31 -5.10
CA ASP A 932 2.40 0.04 -3.73
C ASP A 932 0.88 0.29 -3.64
N LEU A 933 0.28 -0.04 -2.49
CA LEU A 933 -1.15 0.13 -2.27
C LEU A 933 -1.49 1.61 -2.02
N PRO A 934 -2.50 2.19 -2.70
CA PRO A 934 -3.03 3.50 -2.31
C PRO A 934 -3.71 3.42 -0.95
N MET A 935 -3.94 4.57 -0.31
CA MET A 935 -4.68 4.62 0.96
C MET A 935 -6.13 4.14 0.77
N VAL A 936 -6.77 4.46 -0.36
CA VAL A 936 -8.12 3.98 -0.67
C VAL A 936 -8.39 3.98 -2.18
N TYR A 937 -9.04 2.92 -2.68
CA TYR A 937 -9.68 2.90 -4.00
C TYR A 937 -11.09 3.47 -3.91
N LEU A 938 -11.43 4.36 -4.83
CA LEU A 938 -12.77 4.93 -5.01
C LEU A 938 -13.50 4.07 -6.06
N PRO A 939 -14.58 3.35 -5.69
CA PRO A 939 -15.34 2.57 -6.66
C PRO A 939 -15.96 3.47 -7.72
N ARG A 940 -15.99 3.01 -8.98
CA ARG A 940 -16.44 3.77 -10.15
C ARG A 940 -17.82 4.45 -10.01
N GLN A 941 -18.76 3.83 -9.28
CA GLN A 941 -20.09 4.38 -9.00
C GLN A 941 -20.07 5.61 -8.06
N LEU A 942 -18.97 5.81 -7.31
CA LEU A 942 -18.73 7.02 -6.53
C LEU A 942 -17.90 8.03 -7.34
N ASP A 943 -16.79 7.57 -7.94
CA ASP A 943 -15.91 8.45 -8.71
C ASP A 943 -15.18 7.75 -9.86
N ASN A 944 -15.32 8.28 -11.07
CA ASN A 944 -14.60 7.85 -12.28
C ASN A 944 -13.47 8.82 -12.68
N SER A 945 -13.34 9.97 -12.03
CA SER A 945 -12.23 10.90 -12.28
C SER A 945 -11.97 11.78 -11.05
N SER A 946 -10.94 11.42 -10.29
CA SER A 946 -10.57 12.04 -9.02
C SER A 946 -10.03 13.45 -9.19
N GLY A 947 -10.54 14.37 -8.37
CA GLY A 947 -9.97 15.71 -8.18
C GLY A 947 -9.10 15.80 -6.92
N GLY A 948 -8.67 17.00 -6.54
CA GLY A 948 -7.83 17.27 -5.37
C GLY A 948 -8.46 16.96 -4.01
N GLN A 949 -7.68 17.12 -2.94
CA GLN A 949 -8.10 16.91 -1.56
C GLN A 949 -7.93 18.19 -0.73
N VAL A 950 -8.75 18.37 0.29
CA VAL A 950 -8.71 19.54 1.18
C VAL A 950 -8.80 19.09 2.63
N PHE A 951 -7.83 19.46 3.45
CA PHE A 951 -7.92 19.23 4.90
C PHE A 951 -8.80 20.30 5.56
N VAL A 952 -9.64 19.90 6.53
CA VAL A 952 -10.56 20.80 7.23
C VAL A 952 -9.87 21.46 8.41
N GLU A 953 -9.05 22.48 8.12
CA GLU A 953 -8.38 23.32 9.11
C GLU A 953 -9.37 24.16 9.95
N SER A 954 -10.53 24.49 9.38
CA SER A 954 -11.55 25.29 10.04
C SER A 954 -12.24 24.51 11.16
N LYS A 955 -11.92 24.86 12.40
CA LYS A 955 -12.61 24.42 13.64
C LYS A 955 -14.11 24.79 13.66
N ASP A 956 -14.50 25.82 12.91
CA ASP A 956 -15.85 26.38 12.89
C ASP A 956 -16.73 25.70 11.82
N TRP A 957 -16.15 24.78 11.03
CA TRP A 957 -16.84 23.93 10.05
C TRP A 957 -17.50 22.67 10.68
N GLY A 958 -17.53 22.58 12.01
CA GLY A 958 -18.40 21.67 12.75
C GLY A 958 -17.85 20.24 12.95
N PRO A 959 -18.70 19.19 12.87
CA PRO A 959 -18.29 17.83 13.23
C PRO A 959 -17.25 17.20 12.29
N LEU A 960 -16.95 17.84 11.14
CA LEU A 960 -15.94 17.40 10.18
C LEU A 960 -14.63 18.21 10.25
N SER A 961 -14.44 19.07 11.25
CA SER A 961 -13.14 19.70 11.50
C SER A 961 -12.04 18.66 11.78
N ASN A 962 -10.82 18.93 11.29
CA ASN A 962 -9.67 18.02 11.27
C ASN A 962 -9.85 16.73 10.44
N GLN A 963 -10.83 16.68 9.52
CA GLN A 963 -10.98 15.60 8.56
C GLN A 963 -10.33 15.94 7.21
N LEU A 964 -10.25 14.95 6.32
CA LEU A 964 -9.87 15.13 4.92
C LEU A 964 -11.10 15.06 4.01
N LEU A 965 -11.22 15.97 3.05
CA LEU A 965 -12.23 15.97 2.01
C LEU A 965 -11.62 15.61 0.66
N HIS A 966 -12.36 14.86 -0.16
CA HIS A 966 -12.03 14.58 -1.55
C HIS A 966 -13.07 15.23 -2.48
N LEU A 967 -12.60 15.89 -3.53
CA LEU A 967 -13.42 16.48 -4.57
C LEU A 967 -13.38 15.57 -5.82
N SER A 968 -14.53 15.20 -6.36
CA SER A 968 -14.61 14.38 -7.58
C SER A 968 -14.93 15.25 -8.78
N TYR A 969 -14.01 15.26 -9.74
CA TYR A 969 -14.21 15.92 -11.02
C TYR A 969 -15.28 15.18 -11.83
N GLY A 970 -15.20 13.84 -11.87
CA GLY A 970 -16.05 12.99 -12.71
C GLY A 970 -17.52 12.97 -12.29
N SER A 971 -17.79 12.79 -11.00
CA SER A 971 -19.16 12.70 -10.45
C SER A 971 -19.82 14.06 -10.15
N ALA A 972 -19.01 15.14 -10.17
CA ALA A 972 -19.35 16.49 -9.72
C ALA A 972 -19.84 16.54 -8.26
N SER A 973 -19.20 15.79 -7.36
CA SER A 973 -19.58 15.65 -5.94
C SER A 973 -18.37 15.68 -5.00
N HIS A 974 -18.59 15.50 -3.70
CA HIS A 974 -17.56 15.50 -2.67
C HIS A 974 -17.78 14.42 -1.61
N PHE A 975 -16.67 14.02 -0.99
CA PHE A 975 -16.62 12.90 -0.06
C PHE A 975 -15.78 13.25 1.17
N LEU A 976 -16.17 12.72 2.32
CA LEU A 976 -15.35 12.68 3.52
C LEU A 976 -14.44 11.45 3.43
N VAL A 977 -13.13 11.66 3.57
CA VAL A 977 -12.10 10.63 3.57
C VAL A 977 -11.65 10.40 5.02
N LEU A 978 -12.11 9.30 5.59
CA LEU A 978 -11.64 8.83 6.88
C LEU A 978 -10.27 8.16 6.70
N GLN A 979 -9.34 8.42 7.62
CA GLN A 979 -7.97 7.90 7.57
C GLN A 979 -7.69 7.03 8.80
N ASP A 980 -7.00 5.90 8.59
CA ASP A 980 -6.58 4.97 9.64
C ASP A 980 -5.26 4.27 9.24
N SER A 981 -4.62 3.57 10.19
CA SER A 981 -3.46 2.74 9.90
C SER A 981 -3.41 1.50 10.80
N VAL A 982 -3.07 0.37 10.19
CA VAL A 982 -2.91 -0.93 10.85
C VAL A 982 -1.57 -1.51 10.41
N ASP A 983 -0.74 -1.91 11.39
CA ASP A 983 0.57 -2.54 11.20
C ASP A 983 1.53 -1.80 10.23
N GLY A 984 1.37 -0.47 10.12
CA GLY A 984 2.17 0.41 9.25
C GLY A 984 1.59 0.63 7.85
N GLN A 985 0.59 -0.15 7.42
CA GLN A 985 -0.17 0.14 6.20
C GLN A 985 -1.12 1.31 6.44
N SER A 986 -1.19 2.25 5.49
CA SER A 986 -2.22 3.30 5.48
C SER A 986 -3.49 2.78 4.83
N GLN A 987 -4.66 3.08 5.41
CA GLN A 987 -5.95 2.73 4.84
C GLN A 987 -6.97 3.87 5.02
N GLY A 988 -7.92 3.96 4.10
CA GLY A 988 -8.98 4.97 4.15
C GLY A 988 -10.37 4.41 3.86
N ALA A 989 -11.39 5.13 4.30
CA ALA A 989 -12.80 4.84 4.03
C ALA A 989 -13.52 6.09 3.52
N ILE A 990 -14.45 5.89 2.58
CA ILE A 990 -15.14 6.96 1.87
C ILE A 990 -16.57 7.08 2.38
N VAL A 991 -16.95 8.29 2.79
CA VAL A 991 -18.32 8.64 3.19
C VAL A 991 -18.83 9.72 2.22
N PRO A 992 -19.79 9.41 1.33
CA PRO A 992 -20.40 10.39 0.45
C PRO A 992 -21.06 11.53 1.24
N LEU A 993 -20.87 12.76 0.79
CA LEU A 993 -21.51 13.95 1.34
C LEU A 993 -22.64 14.41 0.41
N LYS A 994 -23.59 15.20 0.94
CA LYS A 994 -24.82 15.60 0.23
C LYS A 994 -24.57 16.77 -0.72
N GLY A 995 -25.19 16.73 -1.90
CA GLY A 995 -25.22 17.83 -2.86
C GLY A 995 -24.25 17.68 -4.03
N ASP A 996 -24.77 17.98 -5.22
CA ASP A 996 -24.02 18.13 -6.47
C ASP A 996 -23.37 19.52 -6.57
N PHE A 997 -22.22 19.60 -7.23
CA PHE A 997 -21.68 20.83 -7.79
C PHE A 997 -22.12 20.99 -9.25
N LEU A 998 -22.07 22.23 -9.76
CA LEU A 998 -22.54 22.50 -11.12
C LEU A 998 -21.52 22.15 -12.21
N SER A 999 -20.23 22.02 -11.86
CA SER A 999 -19.13 21.61 -12.74
C SER A 999 -18.25 20.56 -12.05
N GLY A 1000 -17.32 19.93 -12.77
CA GLY A 1000 -16.41 18.92 -12.20
C GLY A 1000 -15.44 19.55 -11.21
N VAL A 1001 -15.66 19.36 -9.90
CA VAL A 1001 -14.85 20.01 -8.85
C VAL A 1001 -13.56 19.27 -8.59
N HIS A 1002 -12.46 20.02 -8.53
CA HIS A 1002 -11.11 19.43 -8.39
C HIS A 1002 -10.12 20.28 -7.59
N ARG A 1003 -10.52 21.47 -7.13
CA ARG A 1003 -9.70 22.36 -6.29
C ARG A 1003 -10.57 22.96 -5.19
N GLY A 1004 -10.02 23.09 -3.99
CA GLY A 1004 -10.73 23.68 -2.86
C GLY A 1004 -9.79 24.33 -1.86
N ARG A 1005 -10.28 25.36 -1.17
CA ARG A 1005 -9.56 26.13 -0.14
C ARG A 1005 -10.55 26.56 0.94
N PHE A 1006 -10.11 26.56 2.19
CA PHE A 1006 -10.83 27.29 3.25
C PHE A 1006 -10.48 28.78 3.18
N ASN A 1007 -11.47 29.64 3.36
CA ASN A 1007 -11.23 31.07 3.55
C ASN A 1007 -11.01 31.33 5.04
N ALA A 1008 -9.81 31.79 5.42
CA ALA A 1008 -9.48 32.09 6.82
C ALA A 1008 -10.35 33.19 7.44
N HIS A 1009 -11.03 34.01 6.63
CA HIS A 1009 -11.86 35.14 7.09
C HIS A 1009 -13.32 34.74 7.43
N ASP A 1010 -13.88 33.68 6.84
CA ASP A 1010 -15.23 33.19 7.16
C ASP A 1010 -15.27 31.73 7.66
N GLY A 1011 -14.15 31.01 7.60
CA GLY A 1011 -14.01 29.62 8.04
C GLY A 1011 -14.70 28.60 7.13
N GLN A 1012 -15.15 28.99 5.93
CA GLN A 1012 -15.93 28.13 5.04
C GLN A 1012 -15.08 27.59 3.88
N LEU A 1013 -15.47 26.42 3.38
CA LEU A 1013 -14.87 25.80 2.21
C LEU A 1013 -15.38 26.49 0.94
N TYR A 1014 -14.47 26.87 0.05
CA TYR A 1014 -14.78 27.24 -1.33
C TYR A 1014 -14.19 26.18 -2.26
N VAL A 1015 -14.91 25.84 -3.33
CA VAL A 1015 -14.46 24.88 -4.35
C VAL A 1015 -14.63 25.44 -5.75
N ALA A 1016 -13.69 25.07 -6.62
CA ALA A 1016 -13.67 25.42 -8.03
C ALA A 1016 -13.76 24.15 -8.88
N GLY A 1017 -14.48 24.26 -10.00
CA GLY A 1017 -14.67 23.18 -10.95
C GLY A 1017 -14.72 23.63 -12.41
N ALA A 1018 -14.52 22.66 -13.29
CA ALA A 1018 -14.30 22.82 -14.72
C ALA A 1018 -14.92 21.67 -15.54
N ALA A 1019 -15.11 21.90 -16.83
CA ALA A 1019 -15.34 20.89 -17.86
C ALA A 1019 -14.09 20.72 -18.76
N GLY A 1020 -14.22 19.99 -19.86
CA GLY A 1020 -13.13 19.73 -20.82
C GLY A 1020 -12.52 18.31 -20.70
N TRP A 1021 -12.68 17.65 -19.56
CA TRP A 1021 -12.53 16.19 -19.44
C TRP A 1021 -13.88 15.57 -19.06
N GLY A 1022 -14.03 14.25 -19.17
CA GLY A 1022 -15.33 13.58 -19.04
C GLY A 1022 -15.88 13.64 -17.61
N ASN A 1023 -17.01 14.34 -17.42
CA ASN A 1023 -17.73 14.41 -16.16
C ASN A 1023 -19.25 14.42 -16.35
N TYR A 1024 -19.98 14.32 -15.24
CA TYR A 1024 -21.45 14.28 -15.17
C TYR A 1024 -22.06 15.62 -14.68
N ALA A 1025 -21.42 16.74 -14.99
CA ALA A 1025 -21.82 18.07 -14.55
C ALA A 1025 -22.65 18.84 -15.60
N ILE A 1026 -23.29 19.94 -15.20
CA ILE A 1026 -24.27 20.68 -16.04
C ILE A 1026 -23.83 22.08 -16.49
N ASN A 1027 -22.68 22.56 -16.01
CA ASN A 1027 -22.05 23.82 -16.39
C ASN A 1027 -20.56 23.59 -16.69
N ASP A 1028 -20.02 24.40 -17.61
CA ASP A 1028 -18.61 24.30 -18.03
C ASP A 1028 -17.59 24.73 -16.94
N GLY A 1029 -18.06 25.42 -15.91
CA GLY A 1029 -17.27 25.83 -14.76
C GLY A 1029 -18.16 26.33 -13.62
N CYS A 1030 -17.70 26.22 -12.38
CA CYS A 1030 -18.44 26.68 -11.20
C CYS A 1030 -17.53 27.09 -10.03
N LEU A 1031 -17.94 28.11 -9.29
CA LEU A 1031 -17.39 28.47 -7.97
C LEU A 1031 -18.51 28.29 -6.94
N HIS A 1032 -18.28 27.45 -5.93
CA HIS A 1032 -19.26 27.16 -4.89
C HIS A 1032 -18.65 27.39 -3.50
N ARG A 1033 -19.47 27.79 -2.52
CA ARG A 1033 -19.10 27.80 -1.09
C ARG A 1033 -19.93 26.77 -0.33
N VAL A 1034 -19.26 25.87 0.38
CA VAL A 1034 -19.90 24.88 1.25
C VAL A 1034 -19.86 25.38 2.70
N ARG A 1035 -21.01 25.81 3.22
CA ARG A 1035 -21.16 26.37 4.57
C ARG A 1035 -21.66 25.34 5.57
N TYR A 1036 -21.07 25.29 6.76
CA TYR A 1036 -21.70 24.62 7.90
C TYR A 1036 -22.87 25.45 8.45
N THR A 1037 -23.96 24.81 8.86
CA THR A 1037 -25.21 25.49 9.32
C THR A 1037 -25.52 25.30 10.80
N ALA A 1038 -24.57 24.77 11.60
CA ALA A 1038 -24.76 24.41 13.01
C ALA A 1038 -25.82 23.33 13.30
N LYS A 1039 -26.28 22.59 12.28
CA LYS A 1039 -27.28 21.53 12.42
C LYS A 1039 -26.69 20.15 12.74
N PRO A 1040 -27.49 19.25 13.34
CA PRO A 1040 -27.10 17.86 13.58
C PRO A 1040 -26.68 17.14 12.29
N LEU A 1041 -25.60 16.35 12.38
CA LEU A 1041 -25.11 15.48 11.32
C LEU A 1041 -24.76 14.12 11.92
N GLN A 1042 -25.37 13.04 11.44
CA GLN A 1042 -25.13 11.68 11.91
C GLN A 1042 -24.48 10.86 10.77
N ILE A 1043 -23.17 11.04 10.56
CA ILE A 1043 -22.37 10.27 9.61
C ILE A 1043 -21.12 9.70 10.29
N PRO A 1044 -20.47 8.66 9.72
CA PRO A 1044 -19.19 8.17 10.21
C PRO A 1044 -18.11 9.25 10.19
N THR A 1045 -17.34 9.37 11.27
CA THR A 1045 -16.21 10.30 11.44
C THR A 1045 -14.89 9.60 11.78
N ARG A 1046 -14.92 8.28 12.02
CA ARG A 1046 -13.73 7.44 12.14
C ARG A 1046 -14.08 5.99 11.83
N PHE A 1047 -13.12 5.23 11.35
CA PHE A 1047 -13.14 3.77 11.38
C PHE A 1047 -11.80 3.23 11.92
N HIS A 1048 -11.78 1.95 12.30
CA HIS A 1048 -10.55 1.20 12.55
C HIS A 1048 -10.81 -0.29 12.33
N VAL A 1049 -9.85 -1.01 11.74
CA VAL A 1049 -10.00 -2.44 11.39
C VAL A 1049 -9.36 -3.32 12.46
N HIS A 1050 -10.09 -4.35 12.90
CA HIS A 1050 -9.63 -5.39 13.80
C HIS A 1050 -9.71 -6.77 13.13
N GLN A 1051 -8.97 -7.76 13.64
CA GLN A 1051 -8.98 -9.14 13.12
C GLN A 1051 -10.36 -9.80 13.04
N ASN A 1052 -11.35 -9.29 13.79
CA ASN A 1052 -12.71 -9.82 13.89
C ASN A 1052 -13.82 -8.84 13.45
N GLY A 1053 -13.49 -7.69 12.83
CA GLY A 1053 -14.48 -6.73 12.35
C GLY A 1053 -13.97 -5.29 12.23
N ILE A 1054 -14.88 -4.37 11.92
CA ILE A 1054 -14.57 -2.94 11.75
C ILE A 1054 -15.29 -2.15 12.85
N ARG A 1055 -14.56 -1.33 13.60
CA ARG A 1055 -15.12 -0.30 14.48
C ARG A 1055 -15.42 0.94 13.64
N ILE A 1056 -16.60 1.53 13.81
CA ILE A 1056 -16.99 2.79 13.17
C ILE A 1056 -17.49 3.74 14.26
N GLU A 1057 -17.05 4.99 14.22
CA GLU A 1057 -17.47 6.07 15.11
C GLU A 1057 -18.24 7.12 14.31
N PHE A 1058 -19.26 7.72 14.91
CA PHE A 1058 -20.19 8.64 14.24
C PHE A 1058 -20.18 10.01 14.92
N ALA A 1059 -20.42 11.07 14.13
CA ALA A 1059 -20.55 12.45 14.62
C ALA A 1059 -21.65 12.64 15.68
N LEU A 1060 -22.67 11.76 15.70
CA LEU A 1060 -23.74 11.74 16.70
C LEU A 1060 -24.06 10.29 17.10
N PRO A 1061 -24.56 10.04 18.33
CA PRO A 1061 -25.00 8.70 18.74
C PRO A 1061 -26.05 8.11 17.80
N LEU A 1062 -25.93 6.81 17.53
CA LEU A 1062 -26.96 6.03 16.83
C LEU A 1062 -28.04 5.57 17.81
N ASP A 1063 -29.23 5.25 17.30
CA ASP A 1063 -30.26 4.53 18.06
C ASP A 1063 -29.75 3.12 18.41
N PRO A 1064 -29.61 2.74 19.70
CA PRO A 1064 -29.17 1.41 20.09
C PRO A 1064 -30.06 0.28 19.55
N ALA A 1065 -31.37 0.51 19.35
CA ALA A 1065 -32.29 -0.50 18.84
C ALA A 1065 -32.04 -0.81 17.35
N VAL A 1066 -31.49 0.14 16.59
CA VAL A 1066 -31.07 -0.05 15.19
C VAL A 1066 -29.64 -0.58 15.13
N ALA A 1067 -28.74 0.02 15.91
CA ALA A 1067 -27.30 -0.28 15.87
C ALA A 1067 -26.91 -1.65 16.47
N THR A 1068 -27.80 -2.31 17.21
CA THR A 1068 -27.54 -3.67 17.78
C THR A 1068 -28.30 -4.80 17.08
N ASP A 1069 -29.26 -4.51 16.20
CA ASP A 1069 -29.87 -5.53 15.33
C ASP A 1069 -28.97 -5.77 14.11
N ALA A 1070 -28.27 -6.90 14.10
CA ALA A 1070 -27.41 -7.31 12.99
C ALA A 1070 -28.16 -7.44 11.65
N LYS A 1071 -29.50 -7.53 11.63
CA LYS A 1071 -30.31 -7.49 10.41
C LYS A 1071 -30.46 -6.09 9.83
N GLN A 1072 -30.12 -5.03 10.58
CA GLN A 1072 -30.04 -3.67 10.04
C GLN A 1072 -28.70 -3.40 9.35
N CYS A 1073 -27.66 -4.17 9.67
CA CYS A 1073 -26.34 -4.08 9.07
C CYS A 1073 -26.25 -4.90 7.77
N PHE A 1074 -25.39 -4.46 6.87
CA PHE A 1074 -25.04 -5.18 5.65
C PHE A 1074 -23.62 -4.79 5.23
N ALA A 1075 -22.83 -5.75 4.75
CA ALA A 1075 -21.47 -5.54 4.29
C ALA A 1075 -21.15 -6.46 3.11
N GLN A 1076 -20.25 -6.01 2.24
CA GLN A 1076 -19.68 -6.76 1.12
C GLN A 1076 -18.17 -6.57 1.10
N VAL A 1077 -17.47 -7.44 0.37
CA VAL A 1077 -16.04 -7.34 0.12
C VAL A 1077 -15.75 -7.76 -1.32
N TRP A 1078 -14.95 -6.96 -2.01
CA TRP A 1078 -14.48 -7.18 -3.37
C TRP A 1078 -13.05 -6.65 -3.50
N ASN A 1079 -12.40 -6.97 -4.61
CA ASN A 1079 -11.04 -6.51 -4.94
C ASN A 1079 -10.96 -6.17 -6.43
N TYR A 1080 -9.92 -5.45 -6.83
CA TYR A 1080 -9.67 -5.05 -8.21
C TYR A 1080 -8.46 -5.79 -8.80
N ARG A 1081 -8.49 -6.09 -10.09
CA ARG A 1081 -7.39 -6.76 -10.80
C ARG A 1081 -6.45 -5.73 -11.43
N TYR A 1082 -5.24 -5.59 -10.90
CA TYR A 1082 -4.17 -4.85 -11.55
C TYR A 1082 -3.84 -5.44 -12.92
N GLY A 1083 -3.80 -4.59 -13.97
CA GLY A 1083 -3.62 -5.04 -15.35
C GLY A 1083 -3.73 -3.91 -16.38
N PRO A 1084 -3.43 -4.20 -17.67
CA PRO A 1084 -3.42 -3.20 -18.75
C PRO A 1084 -4.80 -2.77 -19.26
N GLY A 1085 -5.88 -3.40 -18.77
CA GLY A 1085 -7.26 -3.01 -19.11
C GLY A 1085 -7.60 -1.63 -18.56
N TYR A 1086 -8.58 -0.94 -19.17
CA TYR A 1086 -9.04 0.35 -18.66
C TYR A 1086 -9.90 0.12 -17.41
N GLY A 1087 -9.31 0.32 -16.22
CA GLY A 1087 -9.95 -0.01 -14.95
C GLY A 1087 -10.12 -1.52 -14.74
N SER A 1088 -10.92 -1.88 -13.74
CA SER A 1088 -11.22 -3.26 -13.35
C SER A 1088 -12.68 -3.39 -12.92
N PRO A 1089 -13.35 -4.50 -13.28
CA PRO A 1089 -14.53 -4.97 -12.57
C PRO A 1089 -14.24 -5.19 -11.07
N GLU A 1090 -15.31 -5.26 -10.28
CA GLU A 1090 -15.28 -5.66 -8.88
C GLU A 1090 -15.29 -7.19 -8.78
N PHE A 1091 -14.17 -7.78 -8.36
CA PHE A 1091 -14.07 -9.23 -8.17
C PHE A 1091 -14.39 -9.60 -6.72
N SER A 1092 -15.38 -10.46 -6.50
CA SER A 1092 -15.65 -11.01 -5.17
C SER A 1092 -14.43 -11.79 -4.65
N THR A 1093 -14.17 -11.72 -3.34
CA THR A 1093 -13.02 -12.38 -2.71
C THR A 1093 -13.35 -13.79 -2.18
N THR A 1094 -14.35 -14.46 -2.76
CA THR A 1094 -14.93 -15.74 -2.29
C THR A 1094 -14.96 -16.79 -3.39
#